data_AF-A0ABD0UP10-F1
#
_entry.id   AF-A0ABD0UP10-F1
#
_cell.length_a   1.000
_cell.length_b   1.000
_cell.length_c   1.000
_cell.angle_alpha   90.00
_cell.angle_beta   90.00
_cell.angle_gamma   90.00
#
_symmetry.space_group_name_H-M   'P 1'
#
loop_
_entity.id
_entity.type
_entity.pdbx_description
1 polymer ?
#
loop_
_entity_poly.entity_id
_entity_poly.type
_entity_poly.pdbx_seq_one_letter_code
_entity_poly.pdbx_strand_id
1 'polypeptide(L)'
;MIPSQTEMNSSSKPKRKNFIWSLKPEWITGLLQIMMEYVNANMRSAQGFKDSVYQGAAQKMKEKFGIEVTGEQCKNQIRHQRSVWIHIQELKRKSGVSWDETKKMIVMGQEEYASHIQLEIVCGLGHATGEWAKSGNSQTPLATQQIHIGDDEPSQFMDIGADGSMPTEWSEMQVMEDYTTTTKKPLPSSGKGGGTKRKSKTSGIDQDIRDCISLMADSVNEVANAIKSSTSPQQIRNMCTELMFELKSIPGFSEEEVDTIYDNLSNNPKLIPSFLSKPADSKARWMQPSNTTAGSNSPLPRRIVICGGGVIGVCTAYFLASKGSNRVSVTVVERSSIACAASGKAGGFLALDWCDGTPVADLARASFLLHRSLSDLLDGPRAYGYRALSALSLPLSPSGSTESRSPALPSWIDGSAVSQSQTIGTPETTAQVHPQLFTRAVLSSATAEYGVEVVFGEVQNVEVDGTGVRLRDGRILPADVVVIALGPWSSRLQIISDLFHVSGLKAHSIVLRPPEPAVISPHALFLSYQPTPGGKTLDPEVYPRPTGEVYICGPTEEATPPDNPEDIVGEPESIALLHQIAGSVSSHLKASVAAETVAEQACFLPYADDKLPVIGEIPGSKNCYVATGHTCWGILNAPATGAALAELILEGRSTTVNLDPFSPARFLR
;
A
#
# COMPACT_ATOMS: atom_id res chain seq x y z
N MET A 1 -58.33 20.18 27.56
CA MET A 1 -57.11 19.55 28.11
C MET A 1 -55.99 19.79 27.11
N ILE A 2 -54.84 20.28 27.56
CA ILE A 2 -53.66 20.57 26.72
C ILE A 2 -52.60 19.51 27.08
N PRO A 3 -52.09 18.70 26.13
CA PRO A 3 -51.00 17.77 26.40
C PRO A 3 -49.67 18.51 26.62
N SER A 4 -48.82 17.96 27.48
CA SER A 4 -47.57 18.55 27.93
C SER A 4 -46.45 18.52 26.88
N GLN A 5 -45.62 19.57 26.88
CA GLN A 5 -44.38 19.64 26.09
C GLN A 5 -43.33 18.66 26.65
N THR A 6 -43.25 17.43 26.12
CA THR A 6 -42.09 16.54 26.39
C THR A 6 -41.75 15.54 25.28
N GLU A 7 -42.40 15.61 24.11
CA GLU A 7 -42.08 14.77 22.95
C GLU A 7 -41.88 15.61 21.67
N MET A 8 -40.71 16.25 21.53
CA MET A 8 -40.24 16.78 20.24
C MET A 8 -38.75 17.14 20.29
N ASN A 9 -37.86 16.13 20.30
CA ASN A 9 -36.48 16.26 19.83
C ASN A 9 -35.79 14.89 19.70
N SER A 10 -36.14 14.15 18.64
CA SER A 10 -35.49 12.89 18.24
C SER A 10 -35.14 12.90 16.75
N SER A 11 -34.42 13.93 16.29
CA SER A 11 -33.84 13.95 14.94
C SER A 11 -32.62 13.02 14.85
N SER A 12 -32.88 11.71 14.76
CA SER A 12 -31.85 10.71 14.49
C SER A 12 -31.22 10.98 13.11
N LYS A 13 -29.98 11.47 13.09
CA LYS A 13 -29.22 11.59 11.84
C LYS A 13 -28.97 10.18 11.26
N PRO A 14 -29.25 9.94 9.97
CA PRO A 14 -29.03 8.62 9.37
C PRO A 14 -27.53 8.27 9.39
N LYS A 15 -27.21 7.01 9.71
CA LYS A 15 -25.85 6.48 9.64
C LYS A 15 -25.35 6.57 8.19
N ARG A 16 -24.21 7.24 7.97
CA ARG A 16 -23.56 7.30 6.64
C ARG A 16 -23.18 5.89 6.18
N LYS A 17 -23.62 5.50 4.99
CA LYS A 17 -23.07 4.34 4.27
C LYS A 17 -21.71 4.75 3.69
N ASN A 18 -20.70 3.89 3.81
CA ASN A 18 -19.40 4.14 3.19
C ASN A 18 -19.54 4.08 1.66
N PHE A 19 -19.07 5.14 0.99
CA PHE A 19 -19.19 5.29 -0.46
C PHE A 19 -17.89 4.85 -1.16
N ILE A 20 -17.99 3.91 -2.09
CA ILE A 20 -16.83 3.30 -2.78
C ILE A 20 -16.91 3.61 -4.28
N TRP A 21 -15.96 4.38 -4.81
CA TRP A 21 -15.92 4.77 -6.23
C TRP A 21 -15.58 3.62 -7.19
N SER A 22 -14.77 2.66 -6.74
CA SER A 22 -14.16 1.62 -7.60
C SER A 22 -15.11 0.51 -8.06
N LEU A 23 -16.31 0.40 -7.48
CA LEU A 23 -17.29 -0.64 -7.83
C LEU A 23 -18.16 -0.27 -9.07
N LYS A 24 -18.02 0.95 -9.60
CA LYS A 24 -18.91 1.53 -10.61
C LYS A 24 -18.17 2.49 -11.59
N PRO A 25 -17.55 1.98 -12.67
CA PRO A 25 -16.86 2.80 -13.68
C PRO A 25 -17.72 3.91 -14.31
N GLU A 26 -19.03 3.71 -14.37
CA GLU A 26 -20.02 4.69 -14.84
C GLU A 26 -20.05 5.97 -13.99
N TRP A 27 -19.80 5.88 -12.68
CA TRP A 27 -19.76 7.05 -11.79
C TRP A 27 -18.48 7.86 -11.95
N ILE A 28 -17.35 7.19 -12.19
CA ILE A 28 -16.06 7.85 -12.47
C ILE A 28 -16.16 8.61 -13.79
N THR A 29 -16.68 7.97 -14.83
CA THR A 29 -16.92 8.58 -16.15
C THR A 29 -17.90 9.74 -16.04
N GLY A 30 -18.99 9.57 -15.28
CA GLY A 30 -19.99 10.61 -15.03
C GLY A 30 -19.42 11.85 -14.32
N LEU A 31 -18.57 11.65 -13.31
CA LEU A 31 -17.88 12.74 -12.62
C LEU A 31 -16.91 13.47 -13.56
N LEU A 32 -16.13 12.74 -14.37
CA LEU A 32 -15.20 13.33 -15.33
C LEU A 32 -15.94 14.20 -16.37
N GLN A 33 -17.11 13.75 -16.87
CA GLN A 33 -17.97 14.55 -17.74
C GLN A 33 -18.43 15.85 -17.06
N ILE A 34 -18.93 15.76 -15.81
CA ILE A 34 -19.37 16.94 -15.03
C ILE A 34 -18.22 17.93 -14.80
N MET A 35 -17.02 17.44 -14.51
CA MET A 35 -15.85 18.31 -14.38
C MET A 35 -15.42 18.94 -15.71
N MET A 36 -15.60 18.23 -16.83
CA MET A 36 -15.34 18.75 -18.18
C MET A 36 -16.33 19.86 -18.56
N GLU A 37 -17.62 19.73 -18.22
CA GLU A 37 -18.60 20.83 -18.34
C GLU A 37 -18.12 22.09 -17.59
N TYR A 38 -17.54 21.93 -16.40
CA TYR A 38 -16.97 23.05 -15.63
C TYR A 38 -15.66 23.61 -16.19
N VAL A 39 -14.85 22.82 -16.93
CA VAL A 39 -13.74 23.35 -17.72
C VAL A 39 -14.28 24.22 -18.86
N ASN A 40 -15.25 23.70 -19.63
CA ASN A 40 -15.85 24.39 -20.77
C ASN A 40 -16.58 25.68 -20.35
N ALA A 41 -17.12 25.73 -19.13
CA ALA A 41 -17.70 26.92 -18.52
C ALA A 41 -16.67 27.90 -17.92
N ASN A 42 -15.36 27.71 -18.18
CA ASN A 42 -14.25 28.52 -17.65
C ASN A 42 -14.20 28.60 -16.10
N MET A 43 -14.71 27.59 -15.39
CA MET A 43 -14.72 27.55 -13.91
C MET A 43 -13.43 26.96 -13.31
N ARG A 44 -12.42 26.68 -14.13
CA ARG A 44 -11.09 26.22 -13.73
C ARG A 44 -10.09 27.38 -13.80
N SER A 45 -9.39 27.67 -12.70
CA SER A 45 -8.28 28.63 -12.66
C SER A 45 -6.93 27.95 -12.90
N ALA A 46 -5.86 28.73 -13.04
CA ALA A 46 -4.48 28.23 -13.07
C ALA A 46 -4.10 27.40 -11.82
N GLN A 47 -4.73 27.69 -10.67
CA GLN A 47 -4.55 26.96 -9.41
C GLN A 47 -5.48 25.73 -9.29
N GLY A 48 -6.34 25.49 -10.29
CA GLY A 48 -7.32 24.40 -10.32
C GLY A 48 -8.76 24.85 -10.09
N PHE A 49 -9.60 23.94 -9.63
CA PHE A 49 -11.00 24.23 -9.29
C PHE A 49 -11.13 24.72 -7.84
N LYS A 50 -12.01 25.69 -7.60
CA LYS A 50 -12.43 26.10 -6.26
C LYS A 50 -13.31 25.02 -5.61
N ASP A 51 -13.33 24.96 -4.28
CA ASP A 51 -14.12 23.94 -3.55
C ASP A 51 -15.63 23.99 -3.86
N SER A 52 -16.17 25.19 -4.19
CA SER A 52 -17.54 25.35 -4.66
C SER A 52 -17.85 24.57 -5.95
N VAL A 53 -16.88 24.39 -6.84
CA VAL A 53 -17.05 23.59 -8.08
C VAL A 53 -17.21 22.12 -7.75
N TYR A 54 -16.43 21.60 -6.80
CA TYR A 54 -16.57 20.19 -6.38
C TYR A 54 -17.88 19.94 -5.61
N GLN A 55 -18.38 20.91 -4.84
CA GLN A 55 -19.73 20.82 -4.24
C GLN A 55 -20.83 20.84 -5.32
N GLY A 56 -20.69 21.67 -6.36
CA GLY A 56 -21.55 21.64 -7.54
C GLY A 56 -21.50 20.29 -8.28
N ALA A 57 -20.31 19.71 -8.41
CA ALA A 57 -20.13 18.38 -9.01
C ALA A 57 -20.81 17.29 -8.18
N ALA A 58 -20.71 17.35 -6.85
CA ALA A 58 -21.39 16.43 -5.94
C ALA A 58 -22.92 16.50 -6.08
N GLN A 59 -23.48 17.70 -6.19
CA GLN A 59 -24.91 17.91 -6.45
C GLN A 59 -25.33 17.34 -7.82
N LYS A 60 -24.56 17.60 -8.89
CA LYS A 60 -24.82 17.01 -10.21
C LYS A 60 -24.69 15.48 -10.23
N MET A 61 -23.78 14.89 -9.44
CA MET A 61 -23.70 13.44 -9.29
C MET A 61 -24.96 12.85 -8.61
N LYS A 62 -25.52 13.56 -7.62
CA LYS A 62 -26.80 13.19 -7.00
C LYS A 62 -27.96 13.27 -7.97
N GLU A 63 -28.02 14.31 -8.80
CA GLU A 63 -29.06 14.48 -9.83
C GLU A 63 -28.95 13.45 -10.96
N LYS A 64 -27.74 13.15 -11.44
CA LYS A 64 -27.48 12.28 -12.60
C LYS A 64 -27.47 10.78 -12.27
N PHE A 65 -27.08 10.40 -11.05
CA PHE A 65 -26.90 9.00 -10.66
C PHE A 65 -27.61 8.61 -9.34
N GLY A 66 -28.30 9.53 -8.67
CA GLY A 66 -28.96 9.26 -7.39
C GLY A 66 -28.02 9.06 -6.20
N ILE A 67 -26.71 9.33 -6.35
CA ILE A 67 -25.71 9.06 -5.32
C ILE A 67 -25.48 10.24 -4.38
N GLU A 68 -25.33 9.99 -3.09
CA GLU A 68 -24.93 11.02 -2.12
C GLU A 68 -23.41 11.00 -1.92
N VAL A 69 -22.72 11.90 -2.60
CA VAL A 69 -21.28 12.17 -2.45
C VAL A 69 -21.07 13.61 -1.94
N THR A 70 -19.90 13.87 -1.37
CA THR A 70 -19.47 15.22 -0.94
C THR A 70 -18.46 15.82 -1.91
N GLY A 71 -18.32 17.15 -1.92
CA GLY A 71 -17.32 17.82 -2.76
C GLY A 71 -15.88 17.33 -2.52
N GLU A 72 -15.48 17.04 -1.28
CA GLU A 72 -14.13 16.52 -1.02
C GLU A 72 -13.95 15.08 -1.56
N GLN A 73 -15.00 14.25 -1.56
CA GLN A 73 -14.94 12.93 -2.22
C GLN A 73 -14.79 13.07 -3.75
N CYS A 74 -15.52 14.00 -4.38
CA CYS A 74 -15.34 14.31 -5.80
C CYS A 74 -13.91 14.82 -6.10
N LYS A 75 -13.39 15.71 -5.27
CA LYS A 75 -12.03 16.27 -5.38
C LYS A 75 -10.94 15.22 -5.24
N ASN A 76 -11.08 14.30 -4.27
CA ASN A 76 -10.16 13.18 -4.10
C ASN A 76 -10.23 12.18 -5.24
N GLN A 77 -11.43 11.87 -5.77
CA GLN A 77 -11.55 11.03 -6.96
C GLN A 77 -10.87 11.67 -8.18
N ILE A 78 -11.01 12.99 -8.40
CA ILE A 78 -10.32 13.70 -9.49
C ILE A 78 -8.79 13.74 -9.29
N ARG A 79 -8.30 13.88 -8.06
CA ARG A 79 -6.86 13.72 -7.74
C ARG A 79 -6.37 12.31 -8.09
N HIS A 80 -7.12 11.28 -7.73
CA HIS A 80 -6.79 9.88 -8.04
C HIS A 80 -6.76 9.63 -9.56
N GLN A 81 -7.79 10.03 -10.30
CA GLN A 81 -7.83 9.92 -11.76
C GLN A 81 -6.68 10.68 -12.44
N ARG A 82 -6.28 11.85 -11.90
CA ARG A 82 -5.10 12.59 -12.37
C ARG A 82 -3.81 11.81 -12.14
N SER A 83 -3.65 11.15 -11.00
CA SER A 83 -2.48 10.31 -10.70
C SER A 83 -2.38 9.12 -11.68
N VAL A 84 -3.49 8.40 -11.86
CA VAL A 84 -3.60 7.30 -12.84
C VAL A 84 -3.27 7.78 -14.25
N TRP A 85 -3.77 8.96 -14.65
CA TRP A 85 -3.46 9.54 -15.96
C TRP A 85 -1.98 9.92 -16.12
N ILE A 86 -1.34 10.51 -15.11
CA ILE A 86 0.10 10.83 -15.14
C ILE A 86 0.91 9.55 -15.39
N HIS A 87 0.62 8.49 -14.64
CA HIS A 87 1.27 7.20 -14.82
C HIS A 87 1.03 6.62 -16.23
N ILE A 88 -0.21 6.64 -16.74
CA ILE A 88 -0.52 6.27 -18.13
C ILE A 88 0.31 7.09 -19.14
N GLN A 89 0.50 8.39 -18.92
CA GLN A 89 1.32 9.22 -19.81
C GLN A 89 2.82 8.91 -19.72
N GLU A 90 3.32 8.49 -18.55
CA GLU A 90 4.69 8.01 -18.38
C GLU A 90 4.89 6.66 -19.10
N LEU A 91 3.91 5.75 -19.02
CA LEU A 91 3.89 4.50 -19.78
C LEU A 91 3.89 4.77 -21.30
N LYS A 92 3.02 5.65 -21.82
CA LYS A 92 2.92 5.99 -23.26
C LYS A 92 4.16 6.70 -23.84
N ARG A 93 5.12 7.12 -23.02
CA ARG A 93 6.39 7.73 -23.47
C ARG A 93 7.50 6.71 -23.72
N LYS A 94 7.33 5.45 -23.29
CA LYS A 94 8.34 4.40 -23.48
C LYS A 94 8.20 3.76 -24.87
N SER A 95 9.32 3.37 -25.47
CA SER A 95 9.33 2.66 -26.76
C SER A 95 8.64 1.29 -26.64
N GLY A 96 8.03 0.81 -27.72
CA GLY A 96 7.26 -0.45 -27.74
C GLY A 96 5.95 -0.43 -26.94
N VAL A 97 5.56 0.74 -26.40
CA VAL A 97 4.32 0.91 -25.65
C VAL A 97 3.27 1.59 -26.53
N SER A 98 2.14 0.92 -26.70
CA SER A 98 0.95 1.38 -27.41
C SER A 98 -0.23 1.54 -26.45
N TRP A 99 -1.31 2.14 -26.93
CA TRP A 99 -2.57 2.27 -26.20
C TRP A 99 -3.69 1.67 -27.04
N ASP A 100 -4.35 0.65 -26.50
CA ASP A 100 -5.50 0.03 -27.13
C ASP A 100 -6.74 0.90 -26.88
N GLU A 101 -7.17 1.63 -27.92
CA GLU A 101 -8.34 2.50 -27.85
C GLU A 101 -9.67 1.74 -27.73
N THR A 102 -9.71 0.43 -27.98
CA THR A 102 -10.91 -0.40 -27.78
C THR A 102 -11.00 -0.90 -26.33
N LYS A 103 -9.88 -1.38 -25.76
CA LYS A 103 -9.81 -1.89 -24.39
C LYS A 103 -9.51 -0.82 -23.33
N LYS A 104 -9.16 0.41 -23.76
CA LYS A 104 -8.75 1.55 -22.91
C LYS A 104 -7.63 1.18 -21.94
N MET A 105 -6.60 0.51 -22.45
CA MET A 105 -5.46 0.04 -21.68
C MET A 105 -4.14 0.25 -22.42
N ILE A 106 -3.05 0.24 -21.66
CA ILE A 106 -1.70 0.17 -22.22
C ILE A 106 -1.45 -1.25 -22.72
N VAL A 107 -0.90 -1.37 -23.93
CA VAL A 107 -0.49 -2.62 -24.55
C VAL A 107 0.95 -2.45 -25.00
N MET A 108 1.83 -3.36 -24.60
CA MET A 108 3.25 -3.33 -24.95
C MET A 108 3.68 -4.69 -25.45
N GLY A 109 4.72 -4.72 -26.28
CA GLY A 109 5.34 -5.97 -26.71
C GLY A 109 5.87 -6.76 -25.50
N GLN A 110 6.02 -8.08 -25.68
CA GLN A 110 6.36 -8.97 -24.57
C GLN A 110 7.74 -8.67 -23.99
N GLU A 111 8.69 -8.26 -24.84
CA GLU A 111 10.05 -7.88 -24.44
C GLU A 111 10.06 -6.51 -23.73
N GLU A 112 9.29 -5.53 -24.22
CA GLU A 112 9.20 -4.22 -23.59
C GLU A 112 8.42 -4.27 -22.27
N TYR A 113 7.42 -5.15 -22.14
CA TYR A 113 6.78 -5.45 -20.85
C TYR A 113 7.77 -6.05 -19.85
N ALA A 114 8.53 -7.06 -20.26
CA ALA A 114 9.54 -7.69 -19.41
C ALA A 114 10.63 -6.69 -18.98
N SER A 115 11.16 -5.92 -19.92
CA SER A 115 12.16 -4.87 -19.70
C SER A 115 11.65 -3.75 -18.78
N HIS A 116 10.39 -3.33 -18.96
CA HIS A 116 9.77 -2.32 -18.09
C HIS A 116 9.67 -2.78 -16.64
N ILE A 117 9.14 -3.99 -16.43
CA ILE A 117 8.97 -4.57 -15.10
C ILE A 117 10.35 -4.82 -14.45
N GLN A 118 11.34 -5.24 -15.22
CA GLN A 118 12.73 -5.33 -14.75
C GLN A 118 13.29 -3.96 -14.32
N LEU A 119 13.03 -2.88 -15.06
CA LEU A 119 13.51 -1.53 -14.73
C LEU A 119 12.94 -0.97 -13.41
N GLU A 120 11.66 -1.19 -13.13
CA GLU A 120 11.08 -0.80 -11.82
C GLU A 120 11.63 -1.64 -10.65
N ILE A 121 11.89 -2.92 -10.89
CA ILE A 121 12.47 -3.83 -9.88
C ILE A 121 13.95 -3.49 -9.62
N VAL A 122 14.70 -3.11 -10.65
CA VAL A 122 16.15 -2.82 -10.54
C VAL A 122 16.41 -1.47 -9.87
N CYS A 123 15.66 -0.40 -10.16
CA CYS A 123 16.07 0.97 -9.85
C CYS A 123 15.70 1.55 -8.47
N GLY A 124 15.40 0.72 -7.47
CA GLY A 124 14.73 1.13 -6.21
C GLY A 124 13.21 1.11 -6.42
N LEU A 125 12.49 -0.01 -6.31
CA LEU A 125 12.51 -1.12 -5.33
C LEU A 125 13.81 -1.94 -5.08
N GLY A 126 14.78 -1.86 -5.99
CA GLY A 126 16.11 -2.48 -5.89
C GLY A 126 17.04 -2.00 -4.76
N HIS A 127 18.32 -2.39 -4.75
CA HIS A 127 19.12 -2.90 -5.88
C HIS A 127 19.96 -4.16 -5.54
N ALA A 128 20.06 -5.06 -6.54
CA ALA A 128 21.17 -5.99 -6.85
C ALA A 128 21.68 -6.96 -5.74
N THR A 129 21.79 -8.28 -5.93
CA THR A 129 21.84 -9.16 -7.13
C THR A 129 21.07 -10.49 -6.85
N GLY A 130 20.91 -11.49 -7.72
CA GLY A 130 21.35 -11.71 -9.11
C GLY A 130 20.89 -13.07 -9.65
N GLU A 131 20.85 -13.24 -10.98
CA GLU A 131 20.51 -14.44 -11.81
C GLU A 131 19.24 -15.28 -11.52
N TRP A 132 18.72 -15.37 -10.29
CA TRP A 132 17.79 -16.44 -9.88
C TRP A 132 16.34 -16.01 -9.56
N ALA A 133 15.95 -14.77 -9.79
CA ALA A 133 14.55 -14.32 -9.64
C ALA A 133 13.60 -14.81 -10.78
N LYS A 134 13.83 -16.01 -11.31
CA LYS A 134 12.93 -16.70 -12.25
C LYS A 134 11.74 -17.25 -11.47
N SER A 135 10.52 -17.13 -12.04
CA SER A 135 9.20 -17.47 -11.46
C SER A 135 8.91 -16.81 -10.09
N GLY A 136 8.02 -15.82 -9.95
CA GLY A 136 6.89 -15.42 -10.81
C GLY A 136 5.71 -16.38 -10.61
N ASN A 137 4.49 -15.97 -10.26
CA ASN A 137 3.91 -14.61 -10.25
C ASN A 137 2.85 -14.45 -9.16
N SER A 138 2.81 -13.29 -8.49
CA SER A 138 1.53 -12.68 -8.10
C SER A 138 1.00 -11.89 -9.30
N GLN A 139 0.36 -12.60 -10.24
CA GLN A 139 -0.55 -12.01 -11.21
C GLN A 139 -1.94 -12.60 -10.96
N THR A 140 -2.92 -11.75 -10.67
CA THR A 140 -4.04 -11.67 -11.61
C THR A 140 -3.88 -10.35 -12.35
N PRO A 141 -3.86 -10.34 -13.69
CA PRO A 141 -2.83 -9.56 -14.37
C PRO A 141 -3.37 -8.24 -14.93
N LEU A 142 -2.45 -7.30 -15.17
CA LEU A 142 -2.73 -6.09 -15.95
C LEU A 142 -2.81 -6.36 -17.47
N ALA A 143 -2.76 -7.63 -17.89
CA ALA A 143 -2.95 -8.09 -19.26
C ALA A 143 -3.83 -9.36 -19.27
N THR A 144 -4.84 -9.39 -20.14
CA THR A 144 -5.51 -10.64 -20.48
C THR A 144 -4.73 -11.35 -21.58
N GLN A 145 -4.13 -12.51 -21.28
CA GLN A 145 -3.80 -13.46 -22.33
C GLN A 145 -5.10 -13.99 -22.95
N GLN A 146 -5.55 -13.35 -24.02
CA GLN A 146 -6.33 -14.06 -25.03
C GLN A 146 -5.35 -14.69 -26.01
N ILE A 147 -4.98 -15.94 -25.73
CA ILE A 147 -4.36 -16.79 -26.75
C ILE A 147 -5.45 -17.07 -27.78
N HIS A 148 -5.28 -16.52 -28.99
CA HIS A 148 -5.96 -17.06 -30.16
C HIS A 148 -5.13 -18.25 -30.63
N ILE A 149 -5.62 -19.47 -30.39
CA ILE A 149 -5.08 -20.66 -31.03
C ILE A 149 -5.54 -20.60 -32.49
N GLY A 150 -4.61 -20.24 -33.37
CA GLY A 150 -4.70 -20.51 -34.79
C GLY A 150 -3.67 -21.58 -35.11
N ASP A 151 -4.14 -22.77 -35.47
CA ASP A 151 -3.28 -23.85 -35.95
C ASP A 151 -2.64 -23.46 -37.30
N ASP A 152 -1.34 -23.71 -37.47
CA ASP A 152 -0.72 -24.29 -38.68
C ASP A 152 0.84 -24.30 -38.58
N GLU A 153 1.37 -25.44 -38.12
CA GLU A 153 2.63 -26.15 -38.46
C GLU A 153 4.03 -25.45 -38.63
N PRO A 154 5.15 -26.19 -38.45
CA PRO A 154 6.47 -25.61 -38.17
C PRO A 154 7.56 -25.77 -39.26
N SER A 155 8.55 -24.87 -39.25
CA SER A 155 9.92 -25.03 -39.81
C SER A 155 10.77 -23.81 -39.39
N GLN A 156 12.10 -23.83 -39.23
CA GLN A 156 13.13 -24.88 -39.26
C GLN A 156 14.35 -24.43 -38.41
N PHE A 157 15.29 -25.34 -38.13
CA PHE A 157 16.58 -25.09 -37.48
C PHE A 157 17.40 -23.92 -38.07
N MET A 158 18.12 -23.14 -37.24
CA MET A 158 19.56 -23.33 -37.04
C MET A 158 20.14 -22.44 -35.92
N ASP A 159 21.12 -23.01 -35.19
CA ASP A 159 21.95 -22.36 -34.17
C ASP A 159 23.36 -22.16 -34.73
N ILE A 160 23.87 -20.92 -34.75
CA ILE A 160 25.27 -20.62 -35.10
C ILE A 160 25.79 -19.40 -34.31
N GLY A 161 26.66 -19.67 -33.34
CA GLY A 161 27.97 -19.01 -33.25
C GLY A 161 28.06 -17.68 -32.49
N ALA A 162 28.98 -17.64 -31.53
CA ALA A 162 29.37 -16.43 -30.81
C ALA A 162 30.72 -15.88 -31.29
N ASP A 163 30.72 -14.63 -31.76
CA ASP A 163 31.78 -13.62 -31.64
C ASP A 163 31.10 -12.22 -31.79
N GLY A 164 31.70 -11.08 -31.50
CA GLY A 164 33.02 -10.83 -30.93
C GLY A 164 33.60 -9.44 -31.23
N SER A 165 32.83 -8.34 -31.26
CA SER A 165 33.41 -6.98 -31.28
C SER A 165 32.46 -5.82 -30.96
N MET A 166 32.96 -4.90 -30.13
CA MET A 166 32.70 -3.46 -30.03
C MET A 166 34.09 -2.78 -30.09
N PRO A 167 34.25 -1.45 -30.28
CA PRO A 167 33.30 -0.37 -30.63
C PRO A 167 33.78 0.49 -31.84
N THR A 168 33.10 1.61 -32.18
CA THR A 168 33.63 3.01 -32.10
C THR A 168 32.75 4.06 -32.82
N GLU A 169 32.36 5.08 -32.03
CA GLU A 169 32.27 6.53 -32.29
C GLU A 169 31.80 7.20 -33.61
N TRP A 170 30.73 8.03 -33.45
CA TRP A 170 30.57 9.44 -33.84
C TRP A 170 31.11 9.95 -35.21
N SER A 171 30.22 10.44 -36.09
CA SER A 171 30.06 11.90 -36.39
C SER A 171 29.16 12.24 -37.60
N GLU A 172 28.29 13.24 -37.41
CA GLU A 172 27.92 14.33 -38.35
C GLU A 172 27.17 14.12 -39.70
N MET A 173 26.02 14.83 -39.76
CA MET A 173 25.58 15.78 -40.81
C MET A 173 24.95 15.38 -42.17
N GLN A 174 23.76 16.00 -42.37
CA GLN A 174 23.04 16.47 -43.59
C GLN A 174 21.68 15.77 -43.79
N VAL A 175 20.51 16.42 -43.63
CA VAL A 175 19.94 17.72 -44.12
C VAL A 175 19.39 17.61 -45.56
N MET A 176 18.20 18.19 -45.77
CA MET A 176 17.36 18.24 -46.99
C MET A 176 16.56 16.97 -47.36
N GLU A 177 15.39 17.07 -48.00
CA GLU A 177 14.29 18.05 -47.93
C GLU A 177 13.03 17.40 -48.56
N ASP A 178 11.90 18.09 -48.54
CA ASP A 178 10.56 17.75 -49.06
C ASP A 178 10.47 16.88 -50.34
N TYR A 179 9.35 16.15 -50.51
CA TYR A 179 8.35 16.53 -51.53
C TYR A 179 6.98 15.84 -51.39
N THR A 180 5.96 16.66 -51.59
CA THR A 180 4.51 16.49 -51.38
C THR A 180 3.77 15.48 -52.26
N THR A 181 2.74 14.84 -51.69
CA THR A 181 1.43 14.44 -52.25
C THR A 181 1.18 14.30 -53.76
N THR A 182 0.48 13.22 -54.17
CA THR A 182 -0.66 13.34 -55.11
C THR A 182 -1.70 12.22 -54.93
N THR A 183 -2.90 12.37 -55.50
CA THR A 183 -4.13 11.63 -55.13
C THR A 183 -4.89 10.98 -56.30
N LYS A 184 -5.78 10.02 -55.97
CA LYS A 184 -6.99 9.52 -56.72
C LYS A 184 -6.86 8.44 -57.82
N LYS A 185 -7.41 7.23 -57.51
CA LYS A 185 -8.59 6.52 -58.12
C LYS A 185 -8.73 6.32 -59.67
N PRO A 186 -9.61 5.41 -60.19
CA PRO A 186 -10.07 4.07 -59.70
C PRO A 186 -10.40 2.98 -60.80
N LEU A 187 -10.52 1.68 -60.40
CA LEU A 187 -11.36 0.58 -61.00
C LEU A 187 -11.08 0.15 -62.48
N PRO A 188 -11.58 -1.01 -63.04
CA PRO A 188 -12.72 -1.92 -62.73
C PRO A 188 -12.33 -3.42 -62.49
N SER A 189 -13.09 -4.37 -61.88
CA SER A 189 -14.48 -4.90 -61.92
C SER A 189 -14.67 -6.26 -62.66
N SER A 190 -15.02 -7.33 -61.93
CA SER A 190 -15.82 -8.53 -62.32
C SER A 190 -15.81 -9.52 -61.11
N GLY A 191 -16.76 -10.44 -60.85
CA GLY A 191 -18.04 -10.79 -61.47
C GLY A 191 -19.04 -11.34 -60.41
N LYS A 192 -20.24 -11.79 -60.82
CA LYS A 192 -21.42 -11.97 -59.92
C LYS A 192 -21.61 -13.40 -59.37
N GLY A 193 -22.19 -13.50 -58.17
CA GLY A 193 -22.95 -14.65 -57.66
C GLY A 193 -23.95 -14.18 -56.60
N GLY A 194 -25.24 -14.54 -56.71
CA GLY A 194 -26.32 -13.92 -55.94
C GLY A 194 -27.05 -14.85 -54.97
N GLY A 195 -27.44 -14.31 -53.80
CA GLY A 195 -28.33 -14.96 -52.82
C GLY A 195 -29.03 -13.91 -51.96
N THR A 196 -30.36 -14.01 -51.82
CA THR A 196 -31.22 -12.98 -51.21
C THR A 196 -31.36 -13.12 -49.69
N LYS A 197 -31.28 -11.99 -48.95
CA LYS A 197 -32.18 -11.71 -47.81
C LYS A 197 -32.13 -10.24 -47.29
N ARG A 198 -33.32 -9.67 -47.12
CA ARG A 198 -33.77 -8.56 -46.25
C ARG A 198 -32.92 -7.27 -46.12
N LYS A 199 -33.54 -6.15 -46.52
CA LYS A 199 -33.20 -4.79 -46.04
C LYS A 199 -33.60 -4.63 -44.56
N SER A 200 -32.77 -3.94 -43.78
CA SER A 200 -33.17 -3.21 -42.58
C SER A 200 -32.69 -1.76 -42.69
N LYS A 201 -33.48 -0.80 -42.21
CA LYS A 201 -33.08 0.61 -42.08
C LYS A 201 -32.48 0.83 -40.70
N THR A 202 -31.31 1.46 -40.62
CA THR A 202 -30.94 2.28 -39.46
C THR A 202 -30.10 3.46 -39.94
N SER A 203 -30.30 4.62 -39.35
CA SER A 203 -29.90 5.92 -39.89
C SER A 203 -29.20 6.79 -38.83
N GLY A 204 -28.31 7.67 -39.28
CA GLY A 204 -27.93 8.91 -38.57
C GLY A 204 -26.85 8.79 -37.49
N ILE A 205 -26.97 7.84 -36.57
CA ILE A 205 -26.20 7.86 -35.31
C ILE A 205 -24.67 7.71 -35.50
N ASP A 206 -24.24 7.05 -36.57
CA ASP A 206 -22.83 6.63 -36.77
C ASP A 206 -21.95 7.66 -37.51
N GLN A 207 -22.53 8.79 -37.96
CA GLN A 207 -21.77 9.91 -38.52
C GLN A 207 -21.45 10.94 -37.43
N ASP A 208 -22.43 11.33 -36.62
CA ASP A 208 -22.23 12.27 -35.50
C ASP A 208 -21.18 11.76 -34.50
N ILE A 209 -21.12 10.43 -34.28
CA ILE A 209 -20.09 9.81 -33.43
C ILE A 209 -18.70 9.90 -34.09
N ARG A 210 -18.59 9.72 -35.40
CA ARG A 210 -17.32 9.86 -36.13
C ARG A 210 -16.83 11.31 -36.18
N ASP A 211 -17.73 12.26 -36.38
CA ASP A 211 -17.40 13.67 -36.41
C ASP A 211 -17.02 14.17 -35.01
N CYS A 212 -17.69 13.68 -33.94
CA CYS A 212 -17.24 13.87 -32.56
C CYS A 212 -15.85 13.27 -32.29
N ILE A 213 -15.57 12.05 -32.78
CA ILE A 213 -14.26 11.41 -32.59
C ILE A 213 -13.15 12.18 -33.34
N SER A 214 -13.43 12.72 -34.53
CA SER A 214 -12.47 13.57 -35.26
C SER A 214 -12.20 14.87 -34.49
N LEU A 215 -13.24 15.57 -34.03
CA LEU A 215 -13.10 16.78 -33.21
C LEU A 215 -12.37 16.52 -31.89
N MET A 216 -12.57 15.35 -31.27
CA MET A 216 -11.81 14.93 -30.09
C MET A 216 -10.34 14.62 -30.45
N ALA A 217 -10.07 13.97 -31.58
CA ALA A 217 -8.70 13.70 -32.02
C ALA A 217 -7.92 15.00 -32.32
N ASP A 218 -8.56 15.96 -32.99
CA ASP A 218 -7.98 17.26 -33.30
C ASP A 218 -7.75 18.08 -32.02
N SER A 219 -8.73 18.11 -31.10
CA SER A 219 -8.59 18.76 -29.78
C SER A 219 -7.50 18.09 -28.92
N VAL A 220 -7.36 16.77 -28.98
CA VAL A 220 -6.30 16.03 -28.30
C VAL A 220 -4.94 16.30 -28.94
N ASN A 221 -4.87 16.53 -30.25
CA ASN A 221 -3.63 16.93 -30.93
C ASN A 221 -3.24 18.37 -30.60
N GLU A 222 -4.18 19.31 -30.53
CA GLU A 222 -3.92 20.68 -30.03
C GLU A 222 -3.44 20.65 -28.58
N VAL A 223 -4.08 19.87 -27.70
CA VAL A 223 -3.65 19.68 -26.31
C VAL A 223 -2.29 18.96 -26.23
N ALA A 224 -2.01 17.98 -27.07
CA ALA A 224 -0.71 17.30 -27.12
C ALA A 224 0.41 18.23 -27.63
N ASN A 225 0.12 19.12 -28.58
CA ASN A 225 1.05 20.13 -29.06
C ASN A 225 1.25 21.24 -28.01
N ALA A 226 0.22 21.62 -27.25
CA ALA A 226 0.31 22.51 -26.10
C ALA A 226 1.03 21.88 -24.88
N ILE A 227 1.07 20.55 -24.79
CA ILE A 227 1.86 19.81 -23.78
C ILE A 227 3.31 19.63 -24.25
N LYS A 228 3.57 19.45 -25.56
CA LYS A 228 4.92 19.48 -26.14
C LYS A 228 5.59 20.86 -25.99
N SER A 229 4.83 21.94 -25.80
CA SER A 229 5.35 23.27 -25.45
C SER A 229 5.41 23.56 -23.94
N SER A 230 5.11 22.58 -23.07
CA SER A 230 5.32 22.70 -21.63
C SER A 230 6.72 22.23 -21.20
N THR A 231 7.58 23.22 -20.94
CA THR A 231 8.94 23.12 -20.38
C THR A 231 9.95 22.40 -21.28
N SER A 232 10.23 22.99 -22.45
CA SER A 232 11.42 22.67 -23.23
C SER A 232 12.72 22.90 -22.43
N PRO A 233 13.86 22.28 -22.79
CA PRO A 233 15.16 22.62 -22.21
C PRO A 233 15.51 24.11 -22.33
N GLN A 234 14.94 24.79 -23.33
CA GLN A 234 15.06 26.23 -23.49
C GLN A 234 14.26 27.01 -22.45
N GLN A 235 13.07 26.55 -22.04
CA GLN A 235 12.33 27.16 -20.93
C GLN A 235 13.03 26.95 -19.58
N ILE A 236 13.67 25.81 -19.33
CA ILE A 236 14.49 25.62 -18.12
C ILE A 236 15.68 26.59 -18.13
N ARG A 237 16.42 26.67 -19.25
CA ARG A 237 17.52 27.65 -19.40
C ARG A 237 17.05 29.09 -19.24
N ASN A 238 15.92 29.45 -19.83
CA ASN A 238 15.33 30.79 -19.68
C ASN A 238 14.93 31.07 -18.23
N MET A 239 14.30 30.12 -17.52
CA MET A 239 13.96 30.24 -16.09
C MET A 239 15.19 30.36 -15.20
N CYS A 240 16.28 29.64 -15.48
CA CYS A 240 17.55 29.77 -14.76
C CYS A 240 18.23 31.12 -15.06
N THR A 241 18.12 31.63 -16.28
CA THR A 241 18.65 32.95 -16.68
C THR A 241 17.86 34.08 -16.00
N GLU A 242 16.53 33.98 -15.99
CA GLU A 242 15.61 34.88 -15.28
C GLU A 242 15.83 34.82 -13.77
N LEU A 243 16.07 33.63 -13.21
CA LEU A 243 16.44 33.44 -11.81
C LEU A 243 17.73 34.16 -11.45
N MET A 244 18.81 34.02 -12.24
CA MET A 244 20.05 34.76 -11.98
C MET A 244 19.87 36.28 -12.05
N PHE A 245 19.08 36.75 -13.01
CA PHE A 245 18.77 38.18 -13.13
C PHE A 245 17.99 38.70 -11.92
N GLU A 246 17.00 37.95 -11.45
CA GLU A 246 16.20 38.30 -10.27
C GLU A 246 16.93 38.14 -8.93
N LEU A 247 17.87 37.19 -8.81
CA LEU A 247 18.71 37.09 -7.62
C LEU A 247 19.70 38.26 -7.54
N LYS A 248 20.30 38.67 -8.68
CA LYS A 248 21.19 39.84 -8.75
C LYS A 248 20.48 41.19 -8.69
N SER A 249 19.15 41.26 -8.89
CA SER A 249 18.38 42.50 -8.77
C SER A 249 17.97 42.83 -7.32
N ILE A 250 18.11 41.88 -6.39
CA ILE A 250 17.75 42.04 -4.98
C ILE A 250 18.94 42.64 -4.20
N PRO A 251 18.82 43.87 -3.68
CA PRO A 251 19.93 44.53 -2.98
C PRO A 251 20.20 43.90 -1.61
N GLY A 252 21.48 43.78 -1.25
CA GLY A 252 21.93 43.37 0.08
C GLY A 252 22.60 41.99 0.16
N PHE A 253 22.94 41.37 -0.98
CA PHE A 253 23.61 40.06 -1.06
C PHE A 253 24.94 40.15 -1.81
N SER A 254 25.91 39.32 -1.40
CA SER A 254 27.16 39.10 -2.12
C SER A 254 26.98 38.15 -3.31
N GLU A 255 27.94 38.14 -4.24
CA GLU A 255 27.86 37.23 -5.40
C GLU A 255 27.92 35.75 -4.99
N GLU A 256 28.72 35.38 -3.97
CA GLU A 256 28.80 34.00 -3.45
C GLU A 256 27.47 33.52 -2.83
N GLU A 257 26.73 34.40 -2.13
CA GLU A 257 25.41 34.09 -1.58
C GLU A 257 24.37 33.91 -2.70
N VAL A 258 24.42 34.76 -3.74
CA VAL A 258 23.56 34.66 -4.91
C VAL A 258 23.80 33.35 -5.66
N ASP A 259 25.06 32.98 -5.91
CA ASP A 259 25.43 31.75 -6.61
C ASP A 259 25.03 30.50 -5.78
N THR A 260 25.25 30.51 -4.46
CA THR A 260 24.81 29.42 -3.56
C THR A 260 23.29 29.23 -3.58
N ILE A 261 22.51 30.32 -3.61
CA ILE A 261 21.05 30.28 -3.67
C ILE A 261 20.58 29.81 -5.05
N TYR A 262 21.24 30.27 -6.12
CA TYR A 262 20.99 29.84 -7.48
C TYR A 262 21.21 28.34 -7.67
N ASP A 263 22.30 27.77 -7.16
CA ASP A 263 22.59 26.34 -7.26
C ASP A 263 21.53 25.50 -6.53
N ASN A 264 21.12 25.91 -5.32
CA ASN A 264 20.06 25.23 -4.57
C ASN A 264 18.70 25.23 -5.29
N LEU A 265 18.33 26.34 -5.92
CA LEU A 265 17.09 26.47 -6.69
C LEU A 265 17.17 25.79 -8.07
N SER A 266 18.33 25.81 -8.73
CA SER A 266 18.59 25.15 -10.01
C SER A 266 18.61 23.63 -9.87
N ASN A 267 19.11 23.10 -8.74
CA ASN A 267 18.98 21.69 -8.38
C ASN A 267 17.54 21.29 -8.00
N ASN A 268 16.63 22.26 -7.81
CA ASN A 268 15.21 22.02 -7.51
C ASN A 268 14.27 22.84 -8.44
N PRO A 269 14.26 22.61 -9.78
CA PRO A 269 13.61 23.51 -10.74
C PRO A 269 12.11 23.76 -10.52
N LYS A 270 11.42 22.83 -9.84
CA LYS A 270 10.00 22.93 -9.46
C LYS A 270 9.71 24.09 -8.50
N LEU A 271 10.71 24.59 -7.77
CA LEU A 271 10.59 25.71 -6.83
C LEU A 271 10.73 27.09 -7.49
N ILE A 272 11.45 27.17 -8.63
CA ILE A 272 11.78 28.43 -9.32
C ILE A 272 10.52 29.27 -9.63
N PRO A 273 9.40 28.74 -10.19
CA PRO A 273 8.20 29.54 -10.45
C PRO A 273 7.59 30.13 -9.17
N SER A 274 7.65 29.40 -8.05
CA SER A 274 7.13 29.83 -6.74
C SER A 274 8.04 30.84 -6.03
N PHE A 275 9.32 30.91 -6.41
CA PHE A 275 10.26 31.94 -5.99
C PHE A 275 10.07 33.22 -6.83
N LEU A 276 10.11 33.10 -8.16
CA LEU A 276 9.96 34.22 -9.09
C LEU A 276 8.63 34.97 -8.91
N SER A 277 7.54 34.27 -8.55
CA SER A 277 6.23 34.89 -8.31
C SER A 277 6.08 35.64 -6.97
N LYS A 278 7.13 35.72 -6.13
CA LYS A 278 7.06 36.44 -4.84
C LYS A 278 7.37 37.94 -5.03
N PRO A 279 6.75 38.83 -4.22
CA PRO A 279 7.17 40.24 -4.14
C PRO A 279 8.64 40.37 -3.71
N ALA A 280 9.32 41.45 -4.10
CA ALA A 280 10.74 41.68 -3.81
C ALA A 280 11.09 41.49 -2.32
N ASP A 281 10.35 42.12 -1.40
CA ASP A 281 10.55 41.99 0.06
C ASP A 281 10.39 40.55 0.58
N SER A 282 9.70 39.70 -0.18
CA SER A 282 9.48 38.29 0.16
C SER A 282 10.52 37.38 -0.50
N LYS A 283 11.16 37.79 -1.59
CA LYS A 283 12.39 37.18 -2.13
C LYS A 283 13.59 37.52 -1.24
N ALA A 284 13.76 38.81 -0.90
CA ALA A 284 14.80 39.27 0.01
C ALA A 284 14.78 38.56 1.37
N ARG A 285 13.61 38.43 2.01
CA ARG A 285 13.46 37.63 3.25
C ARG A 285 13.67 36.13 3.08
N TRP A 286 13.56 35.59 1.87
CA TRP A 286 13.86 34.19 1.56
C TRP A 286 15.36 33.96 1.34
N MET A 287 16.06 34.98 0.85
CA MET A 287 17.51 34.97 0.62
C MET A 287 18.32 35.38 1.86
N GLN A 288 17.77 36.20 2.76
CA GLN A 288 18.48 36.70 3.95
C GLN A 288 19.00 35.55 4.81
N PRO A 289 20.33 35.40 5.02
CA PRO A 289 20.82 34.56 6.11
C PRO A 289 20.24 35.10 7.41
N SER A 290 19.67 34.22 8.23
CA SER A 290 18.72 34.56 9.29
C SER A 290 19.37 35.26 10.49
N ASN A 291 19.74 36.53 10.31
CA ASN A 291 20.22 37.43 11.36
C ASN A 291 19.05 38.00 12.19
N THR A 292 18.26 37.11 12.77
CA THR A 292 17.40 37.44 13.90
C THR A 292 18.16 37.13 15.18
N THR A 293 18.99 38.08 15.65
CA THR A 293 19.65 38.02 16.97
C THR A 293 18.66 38.27 18.11
N ALA A 294 17.61 37.44 18.12
CA ALA A 294 16.64 37.21 19.17
C ALA A 294 16.29 35.70 19.15
N GLY A 295 17.33 34.86 19.18
CA GLY A 295 17.24 33.41 19.41
C GLY A 295 16.28 32.64 18.51
N SER A 296 16.49 32.65 17.19
CA SER A 296 15.77 31.76 16.26
C SER A 296 16.24 30.30 16.37
N ASN A 297 16.02 29.68 17.54
CA ASN A 297 15.95 28.23 17.66
C ASN A 297 14.67 27.77 16.93
N SER A 298 14.74 27.59 15.61
CA SER A 298 14.06 26.43 15.03
C SER A 298 14.94 25.23 15.37
N PRO A 299 14.61 24.43 16.40
CA PRO A 299 15.44 23.30 16.77
C PRO A 299 15.58 22.38 15.56
N LEU A 300 16.76 21.76 15.41
CA LEU A 300 16.94 20.65 14.47
C LEU A 300 15.82 19.62 14.72
N PRO A 301 15.27 18.99 13.66
CA PRO A 301 14.20 18.03 13.82
C PRO A 301 14.62 16.94 14.80
N ARG A 302 13.79 16.63 15.81
CA ARG A 302 14.06 15.56 16.78
C ARG A 302 14.28 14.27 16.02
N ARG A 303 15.49 13.73 16.12
CA ARG A 303 15.87 12.44 15.54
C ARG A 303 15.24 11.34 16.36
N ILE A 304 14.50 10.44 15.71
CA ILE A 304 13.83 9.32 16.36
C ILE A 304 14.30 8.04 15.69
N VAL A 305 14.98 7.18 16.46
CA VAL A 305 15.41 5.86 15.98
C VAL A 305 14.45 4.80 16.51
N ILE A 306 13.86 4.03 15.60
CA ILE A 306 12.93 2.94 15.90
C ILE A 306 13.63 1.62 15.64
N CYS A 307 13.84 0.85 16.70
CA CYS A 307 14.52 -0.44 16.69
C CYS A 307 13.50 -1.55 16.37
N GLY A 308 13.45 -2.00 15.11
CA GLY A 308 12.63 -3.11 14.62
C GLY A 308 11.75 -2.73 13.42
N GLY A 309 11.99 -3.38 12.27
CA GLY A 309 11.21 -3.25 11.03
C GLY A 309 9.93 -4.10 10.99
N GLY A 310 9.40 -4.49 12.15
CA GLY A 310 8.10 -5.16 12.28
C GLY A 310 6.94 -4.18 12.18
N VAL A 311 5.71 -4.71 12.12
CA VAL A 311 4.49 -3.90 11.93
C VAL A 311 4.31 -2.80 12.99
N ILE A 312 4.69 -3.08 14.24
CA ILE A 312 4.62 -2.13 15.36
C ILE A 312 5.58 -0.94 15.13
N GLY A 313 6.84 -1.21 14.79
CA GLY A 313 7.84 -0.19 14.51
C GLY A 313 7.48 0.62 13.26
N VAL A 314 7.01 -0.03 12.19
CA VAL A 314 6.60 0.64 10.95
C VAL A 314 5.37 1.54 11.13
N CYS A 315 4.31 1.07 11.81
CA CYS A 315 3.16 1.93 12.12
C CYS A 315 3.57 3.11 13.02
N THR A 316 4.47 2.89 13.97
CA THR A 316 5.04 3.96 14.81
C THR A 316 5.80 4.98 13.97
N ALA A 317 6.64 4.54 13.03
CA ALA A 317 7.39 5.40 12.12
C ALA A 317 6.47 6.27 11.26
N TYR A 318 5.45 5.64 10.66
CA TYR A 318 4.44 6.32 9.84
C TYR A 318 3.69 7.41 10.64
N PHE A 319 3.19 7.10 11.84
CA PHE A 319 2.44 8.07 12.64
C PHE A 319 3.31 9.16 13.25
N LEU A 320 4.57 8.86 13.61
CA LEU A 320 5.53 9.88 14.04
C LEU A 320 5.88 10.85 12.92
N ALA A 321 6.18 10.34 11.72
CA ALA A 321 6.58 11.18 10.60
C ALA A 321 5.40 12.04 10.08
N SER A 322 4.20 11.45 9.96
CA SER A 322 2.99 12.16 9.50
C SER A 322 2.45 13.20 10.51
N LYS A 323 2.49 12.93 11.83
CA LYS A 323 2.07 13.91 12.87
C LYS A 323 3.19 14.90 13.23
N GLY A 324 4.44 14.45 13.22
CA GLY A 324 5.61 15.27 13.52
C GLY A 324 5.93 16.25 12.42
N SER A 325 5.75 15.86 11.15
CA SER A 325 6.14 16.63 9.97
C SER A 325 7.62 17.03 10.06
N ASN A 326 7.98 18.24 9.62
CA ASN A 326 9.35 18.77 9.69
C ASN A 326 9.91 18.97 11.12
N ARG A 327 9.19 18.60 12.18
CA ARG A 327 9.68 18.66 13.58
C ARG A 327 10.47 17.42 13.99
N VAL A 328 10.42 16.35 13.20
CA VAL A 328 11.10 15.07 13.47
C VAL A 328 11.81 14.55 12.23
N SER A 329 12.85 13.76 12.45
CA SER A 329 13.49 12.91 11.46
C SER A 329 13.42 11.48 12.01
N VAL A 330 12.95 10.51 11.22
CA VAL A 330 12.64 9.17 11.71
C VAL A 330 13.45 8.14 10.94
N THR A 331 14.20 7.32 11.66
CA THR A 331 15.00 6.22 11.10
C THR A 331 14.53 4.91 11.69
N VAL A 332 14.13 3.96 10.84
CA VAL A 332 13.82 2.58 11.24
C VAL A 332 15.08 1.73 11.08
N VAL A 333 15.46 1.03 12.15
CA VAL A 333 16.56 0.08 12.16
C VAL A 333 16.01 -1.33 12.11
N GLU A 334 16.41 -2.12 11.12
CA GLU A 334 16.03 -3.53 10.98
C GLU A 334 17.27 -4.38 10.79
N ARG A 335 17.34 -5.55 11.43
CA ARG A 335 18.52 -6.43 11.32
C ARG A 335 18.62 -7.11 9.97
N SER A 336 17.49 -7.58 9.42
CA SER A 336 17.48 -8.57 8.34
C SER A 336 16.63 -8.11 7.17
N SER A 337 15.30 -8.14 7.29
CA SER A 337 14.39 -7.55 6.29
C SER A 337 13.06 -7.11 6.92
N ILE A 338 12.43 -6.10 6.30
CA ILE A 338 11.16 -5.54 6.79
C ILE A 338 10.09 -6.63 6.86
N ALA A 339 9.49 -6.76 8.04
CA ALA A 339 8.54 -7.82 8.38
C ALA A 339 9.06 -9.27 8.27
N CYS A 340 10.37 -9.54 8.36
CA CYS A 340 10.96 -10.89 8.26
C CYS A 340 10.40 -11.92 9.28
N ALA A 341 10.03 -11.46 10.47
CA ALA A 341 9.56 -12.28 11.58
C ALA A 341 8.01 -12.37 11.61
N ALA A 342 7.41 -12.43 12.81
CA ALA A 342 5.97 -12.60 13.01
C ALA A 342 5.09 -11.65 12.17
N SER A 343 5.53 -10.41 11.92
CA SER A 343 4.77 -9.45 11.12
C SER A 343 4.56 -9.85 9.65
N GLY A 344 5.48 -10.58 9.02
CA GLY A 344 5.30 -11.08 7.65
C GLY A 344 4.69 -12.47 7.60
N LYS A 345 4.98 -13.29 8.62
CA LYS A 345 4.57 -14.69 8.74
C LYS A 345 3.17 -14.90 9.36
N ALA A 346 2.46 -13.84 9.72
CA ALA A 346 1.12 -13.88 10.33
C ALA A 346 -0.03 -14.16 9.34
N GLY A 347 -1.20 -14.49 9.90
CA GLY A 347 -2.45 -14.70 9.14
C GLY A 347 -3.16 -13.44 8.68
N GLY A 348 -3.03 -12.34 9.45
CA GLY A 348 -3.52 -11.01 9.06
C GLY A 348 -5.01 -10.73 9.31
N PHE A 349 -5.65 -11.55 10.15
CA PHE A 349 -7.03 -11.34 10.59
C PHE A 349 -7.16 -10.09 11.50
N LEU A 350 -8.29 -9.40 11.36
CA LEU A 350 -8.63 -8.18 12.11
C LEU A 350 -10.05 -8.34 12.68
N ALA A 351 -10.22 -8.09 13.98
CA ALA A 351 -11.52 -8.09 14.65
C ALA A 351 -11.75 -6.77 15.38
N LEU A 352 -12.98 -6.26 15.32
CA LEU A 352 -13.39 -5.01 15.95
C LEU A 352 -13.67 -5.19 17.45
N ASP A 353 -14.30 -6.30 17.82
CA ASP A 353 -15.01 -6.49 19.09
C ASP A 353 -14.60 -7.76 19.86
N TRP A 354 -13.74 -8.61 19.30
CA TRP A 354 -13.28 -9.84 19.96
C TRP A 354 -12.39 -9.61 21.19
N CYS A 355 -11.87 -8.39 21.36
CA CYS A 355 -11.13 -7.96 22.54
C CYS A 355 -12.02 -7.31 23.61
N ASP A 356 -13.33 -7.19 23.40
CA ASP A 356 -14.24 -6.54 24.34
C ASP A 356 -14.22 -7.18 25.74
N GLY A 357 -14.35 -6.35 26.77
CA GLY A 357 -14.27 -6.78 28.18
C GLY A 357 -12.84 -7.07 28.67
N THR A 358 -11.82 -6.97 27.81
CA THR A 358 -10.40 -7.09 28.19
C THR A 358 -9.71 -5.72 28.24
N PRO A 359 -8.54 -5.59 28.90
CA PRO A 359 -7.76 -4.35 28.90
C PRO A 359 -7.32 -3.86 27.51
N VAL A 360 -7.32 -4.73 26.48
CA VAL A 360 -6.94 -4.38 25.10
C VAL A 360 -8.13 -3.97 24.21
N ALA A 361 -9.36 -3.92 24.74
CA ALA A 361 -10.58 -3.60 23.99
C ALA A 361 -10.49 -2.28 23.20
N ASP A 362 -10.17 -1.18 23.88
CA ASP A 362 -10.09 0.16 23.27
C ASP A 362 -8.95 0.24 22.23
N LEU A 363 -7.83 -0.43 22.50
CA LEU A 363 -6.69 -0.52 21.58
C LEU A 363 -7.10 -1.23 20.29
N ALA A 364 -7.72 -2.41 20.40
CA ALA A 364 -8.20 -3.19 19.25
C ALA A 364 -9.24 -2.42 18.44
N ARG A 365 -10.24 -1.81 19.11
CA ARG A 365 -11.31 -1.01 18.48
C ARG A 365 -10.76 0.18 17.71
N ALA A 366 -9.89 0.98 18.32
CA ALA A 366 -9.24 2.11 17.66
C ALA A 366 -8.40 1.64 16.47
N SER A 367 -7.67 0.54 16.63
CA SER A 367 -6.75 0.03 15.61
C SER A 367 -7.48 -0.56 14.39
N PHE A 368 -8.61 -1.24 14.60
CA PHE A 368 -9.47 -1.72 13.52
C PHE A 368 -10.05 -0.57 12.68
N LEU A 369 -10.42 0.55 13.33
CA LEU A 369 -10.85 1.75 12.62
C LEU A 369 -9.70 2.44 11.88
N LEU A 370 -8.50 2.46 12.44
CA LEU A 370 -7.31 2.97 11.76
C LEU A 370 -6.90 2.09 10.57
N HIS A 371 -7.06 0.77 10.63
CA HIS A 371 -6.91 -0.12 9.46
C HIS A 371 -7.84 0.27 8.31
N ARG A 372 -9.10 0.62 8.59
CA ARG A 372 -10.03 1.17 7.59
C ARG A 372 -9.52 2.49 7.00
N SER A 373 -9.09 3.43 7.84
CA SER A 373 -8.57 4.73 7.37
C SER A 373 -7.27 4.61 6.56
N LEU A 374 -6.35 3.73 6.97
CA LEU A 374 -5.14 3.43 6.21
C LEU A 374 -5.47 2.71 4.89
N SER A 375 -6.51 1.87 4.85
CA SER A 375 -6.99 1.24 3.62
C SER A 375 -7.56 2.26 2.63
N ASP A 376 -8.32 3.24 3.10
CA ASP A 376 -8.86 4.30 2.24
C ASP A 376 -7.75 5.24 1.71
N LEU A 377 -6.74 5.52 2.53
CA LEU A 377 -5.61 6.40 2.19
C LEU A 377 -4.59 5.74 1.26
N LEU A 378 -4.20 4.50 1.56
CA LEU A 378 -3.13 3.76 0.88
C LEU A 378 -3.67 2.78 -0.18
N ASP A 379 -4.96 2.87 -0.52
CA ASP A 379 -5.61 1.99 -1.51
C ASP A 379 -5.41 0.50 -1.15
N GLY A 380 -5.66 0.21 0.14
CA GLY A 380 -5.39 -1.06 0.81
C GLY A 380 -5.89 -2.32 0.12
N PRO A 381 -7.06 -2.35 -0.56
CA PRO A 381 -7.51 -3.53 -1.28
C PRO A 381 -6.55 -3.94 -2.41
N ARG A 382 -5.87 -2.98 -3.04
CA ARG A 382 -4.87 -3.22 -4.08
C ARG A 382 -3.47 -3.34 -3.50
N ALA A 383 -3.09 -2.44 -2.59
CA ALA A 383 -1.73 -2.34 -2.07
C ALA A 383 -1.34 -3.50 -1.14
N TYR A 384 -2.29 -4.01 -0.33
CA TYR A 384 -2.02 -5.05 0.66
C TYR A 384 -3.21 -5.98 0.95
N GLY A 385 -4.19 -6.02 0.03
CA GLY A 385 -5.33 -6.92 0.14
C GLY A 385 -6.24 -6.65 1.34
N TYR A 386 -6.40 -5.39 1.77
CA TYR A 386 -7.42 -5.06 2.77
C TYR A 386 -8.81 -5.47 2.27
N ARG A 387 -9.52 -6.27 3.06
CA ARG A 387 -10.93 -6.59 2.82
C ARG A 387 -11.69 -6.82 4.11
N ALA A 388 -12.95 -6.40 4.12
CA ALA A 388 -13.93 -6.90 5.09
C ALA A 388 -14.31 -8.35 4.73
N LEU A 389 -14.56 -9.20 5.72
CA LEU A 389 -14.91 -10.60 5.50
C LEU A 389 -15.81 -11.16 6.62
N SER A 390 -16.32 -12.38 6.42
CA SER A 390 -17.03 -13.15 7.45
C SER A 390 -16.10 -14.16 8.12
N ALA A 391 -16.24 -14.34 9.43
CA ALA A 391 -15.49 -15.34 10.21
C ALA A 391 -16.43 -16.44 10.71
N LEU A 392 -16.00 -17.70 10.60
CA LEU A 392 -16.75 -18.90 10.98
C LEU A 392 -15.98 -19.72 12.04
N SER A 393 -16.67 -20.18 13.08
CA SER A 393 -16.22 -21.25 13.95
C SER A 393 -16.67 -22.60 13.40
N LEU A 394 -15.76 -23.56 13.26
CA LEU A 394 -16.00 -24.89 12.69
C LEU A 394 -15.44 -26.01 13.58
N PRO A 395 -16.29 -26.79 14.29
CA PRO A 395 -15.88 -28.06 14.88
C PRO A 395 -15.47 -29.05 13.79
N LEU A 396 -14.31 -29.69 13.96
CA LEU A 396 -13.70 -30.53 12.92
C LEU A 396 -13.13 -31.82 13.52
N SER A 397 -13.72 -32.96 13.16
CA SER A 397 -13.36 -34.27 13.72
C SER A 397 -13.17 -35.31 12.61
N PRO A 398 -12.02 -36.00 12.54
CA PRO A 398 -11.72 -36.96 11.47
C PRO A 398 -12.62 -38.21 11.48
N SER A 399 -13.35 -38.47 12.57
CA SER A 399 -14.31 -39.58 12.69
C SER A 399 -15.78 -39.15 12.56
N GLY A 400 -16.06 -37.95 12.04
CA GLY A 400 -17.42 -37.44 11.87
C GLY A 400 -18.24 -38.25 10.86
N SER A 401 -19.47 -38.61 11.22
CA SER A 401 -20.46 -39.14 10.28
C SER A 401 -20.96 -38.03 9.35
N THR A 402 -21.31 -38.40 8.11
CA THR A 402 -21.78 -37.48 7.06
C THR A 402 -23.24 -37.04 7.25
N GLU A 403 -23.63 -36.64 8.47
CA GLU A 403 -24.99 -36.19 8.75
C GLU A 403 -25.16 -34.69 8.49
N SER A 404 -26.09 -34.36 7.58
CA SER A 404 -26.66 -33.03 7.36
C SER A 404 -25.67 -31.86 7.27
N ARG A 405 -25.02 -31.68 6.11
CA ARG A 405 -24.31 -30.43 5.77
C ARG A 405 -25.18 -29.21 6.12
N SER A 406 -24.65 -28.32 6.97
CA SER A 406 -25.29 -27.04 7.27
C SER A 406 -25.38 -26.21 5.98
N PRO A 407 -26.58 -25.73 5.57
CA PRO A 407 -26.79 -25.09 4.26
C PRO A 407 -26.15 -23.70 4.10
N ALA A 408 -25.34 -23.25 5.06
CA ALA A 408 -24.69 -21.95 5.10
C ALA A 408 -23.17 -22.00 4.81
N LEU A 409 -22.58 -23.18 4.65
CA LEU A 409 -21.14 -23.33 4.39
C LEU A 409 -20.77 -22.98 2.93
N PRO A 410 -19.67 -22.24 2.70
CA PRO A 410 -19.07 -22.09 1.38
C PRO A 410 -18.75 -23.44 0.72
N SER A 411 -18.99 -23.55 -0.60
CA SER A 411 -18.85 -24.81 -1.35
C SER A 411 -17.46 -25.44 -1.34
N TRP A 412 -16.41 -24.64 -1.14
CA TRP A 412 -15.03 -25.13 -1.04
C TRP A 412 -14.71 -25.78 0.32
N ILE A 413 -15.54 -25.56 1.35
CA ILE A 413 -15.45 -26.24 2.65
C ILE A 413 -16.24 -27.55 2.51
N ASP A 414 -15.67 -28.48 1.75
CA ASP A 414 -16.29 -29.74 1.35
C ASP A 414 -15.87 -30.94 2.20
N GLY A 415 -14.92 -30.75 3.12
CA GLY A 415 -14.36 -31.76 4.00
C GLY A 415 -15.40 -32.51 4.83
N SER A 416 -15.33 -33.85 4.81
CA SER A 416 -16.29 -34.73 5.50
C SER A 416 -16.23 -34.65 7.03
N ALA A 417 -15.18 -34.02 7.58
CA ALA A 417 -14.97 -33.83 9.01
C ALA A 417 -15.71 -32.61 9.60
N VAL A 418 -16.36 -31.78 8.76
CA VAL A 418 -17.04 -30.54 9.16
C VAL A 418 -18.52 -30.83 9.42
N SER A 419 -18.95 -30.74 10.68
CA SER A 419 -20.32 -31.09 11.10
C SER A 419 -21.25 -29.88 11.23
N GLN A 420 -20.76 -28.77 11.80
CA GLN A 420 -21.55 -27.56 12.07
C GLN A 420 -20.71 -26.29 11.84
N SER A 421 -21.38 -25.14 11.74
CA SER A 421 -20.71 -23.85 11.58
C SER A 421 -21.45 -22.74 12.31
N GLN A 422 -20.73 -21.89 13.03
CA GLN A 422 -21.27 -20.67 13.64
C GLN A 422 -20.58 -19.43 13.06
N THR A 423 -21.35 -18.44 12.61
CA THR A 423 -20.80 -17.13 12.27
C THR A 423 -20.36 -16.40 13.54
N ILE A 424 -19.07 -16.06 13.61
CA ILE A 424 -18.43 -15.37 14.75
C ILE A 424 -17.89 -13.98 14.36
N GLY A 425 -17.97 -13.61 13.09
CA GLY A 425 -17.65 -12.27 12.59
C GLY A 425 -18.32 -12.01 11.24
N THR A 426 -18.61 -10.73 10.96
CA THR A 426 -19.24 -10.29 9.71
C THR A 426 -18.40 -9.18 9.06
N PRO A 427 -18.64 -8.78 7.81
CA PRO A 427 -17.90 -7.69 7.16
C PRO A 427 -17.95 -6.34 7.92
N GLU A 428 -18.93 -6.16 8.81
CA GLU A 428 -19.04 -5.01 9.70
C GLU A 428 -18.02 -5.04 10.86
N THR A 429 -17.70 -6.23 11.39
CA THR A 429 -16.86 -6.44 12.59
C THR A 429 -15.53 -7.12 12.33
N THR A 430 -15.34 -7.80 11.19
CA THR A 430 -14.12 -8.53 10.85
C THR A 430 -13.57 -8.19 9.47
N ALA A 431 -12.25 -8.18 9.36
CA ALA A 431 -11.50 -7.84 8.16
C ALA A 431 -10.18 -8.63 8.10
N GLN A 432 -9.42 -8.43 7.03
CA GLN A 432 -8.12 -9.04 6.82
C GLN A 432 -7.22 -8.12 6.00
N VAL A 433 -5.91 -8.20 6.24
CA VAL A 433 -4.84 -7.69 5.37
C VAL A 433 -3.85 -8.81 5.06
N HIS A 434 -3.06 -8.68 4.00
CA HIS A 434 -1.84 -9.48 3.84
C HIS A 434 -0.73 -8.85 4.69
N PRO A 435 -0.24 -9.47 5.78
CA PRO A 435 0.56 -8.76 6.79
C PRO A 435 1.89 -8.18 6.30
N GLN A 436 2.63 -8.95 5.49
CA GLN A 436 3.89 -8.49 4.90
C GLN A 436 3.67 -7.30 3.95
N LEU A 437 2.68 -7.39 3.04
CA LEU A 437 2.34 -6.30 2.12
C LEU A 437 1.85 -5.06 2.87
N PHE A 438 1.03 -5.23 3.91
CA PHE A 438 0.56 -4.11 4.75
C PHE A 438 1.73 -3.39 5.39
N THR A 439 2.63 -4.13 6.04
CA THR A 439 3.82 -3.57 6.68
C THR A 439 4.70 -2.84 5.66
N ARG A 440 4.95 -3.45 4.49
CA ARG A 440 5.75 -2.81 3.44
C ARG A 440 5.07 -1.58 2.84
N ALA A 441 3.76 -1.60 2.60
CA ALA A 441 3.01 -0.47 2.03
C ALA A 441 2.98 0.75 2.96
N VAL A 442 2.76 0.54 4.27
CA VAL A 442 2.82 1.60 5.28
C VAL A 442 4.23 2.21 5.34
N LEU A 443 5.28 1.39 5.31
CA LEU A 443 6.66 1.88 5.27
C LEU A 443 6.97 2.64 3.97
N SER A 444 6.53 2.14 2.81
CA SER A 444 6.74 2.79 1.51
C SER A 444 6.07 4.17 1.42
N SER A 445 4.86 4.31 1.98
CA SER A 445 4.21 5.62 2.13
C SER A 445 5.00 6.50 3.11
N ALA A 446 5.44 5.96 4.24
CA ALA A 446 6.23 6.70 5.22
C ALA A 446 7.55 7.25 4.64
N THR A 447 8.27 6.45 3.85
CA THR A 447 9.51 6.83 3.17
C THR A 447 9.25 7.86 2.07
N ALA A 448 8.21 7.66 1.24
CA ALA A 448 7.93 8.50 0.08
C ALA A 448 7.28 9.86 0.41
N GLU A 449 6.42 9.91 1.43
CA GLU A 449 5.68 11.12 1.81
C GLU A 449 6.38 11.95 2.89
N TYR A 450 7.09 11.30 3.82
CA TYR A 450 7.65 11.94 5.01
C TYR A 450 9.17 11.76 5.18
N GLY A 451 9.85 11.09 4.24
CA GLY A 451 11.30 10.91 4.28
C GLY A 451 11.81 10.03 5.42
N VAL A 452 11.00 9.06 5.87
CA VAL A 452 11.47 8.04 6.83
C VAL A 452 12.63 7.27 6.23
N GLU A 453 13.73 7.13 6.97
CA GLU A 453 14.91 6.36 6.56
C GLU A 453 14.84 4.92 7.06
N VAL A 454 15.48 4.00 6.34
CA VAL A 454 15.63 2.59 6.75
C VAL A 454 17.12 2.25 6.77
N VAL A 455 17.62 1.83 7.93
CA VAL A 455 19.00 1.40 8.13
C VAL A 455 19.03 -0.08 8.47
N PHE A 456 19.71 -0.88 7.64
CA PHE A 456 19.96 -2.28 7.97
C PHE A 456 21.12 -2.40 8.95
N GLY A 457 20.89 -3.09 10.07
CA GLY A 457 21.87 -3.34 11.12
C GLY A 457 21.24 -3.89 12.40
N GLU A 458 22.03 -4.67 13.16
CA GLU A 458 21.57 -5.25 14.42
C GLU A 458 21.81 -4.29 15.59
N VAL A 459 20.74 -3.92 16.30
CA VAL A 459 20.82 -3.11 17.52
C VAL A 459 21.49 -3.93 18.63
N GLN A 460 22.61 -3.42 19.16
CA GLN A 460 23.35 -4.01 20.27
C GLN A 460 22.94 -3.39 21.61
N ASN A 461 22.82 -2.06 21.68
CA ASN A 461 22.44 -1.36 22.91
C ASN A 461 21.82 0.01 22.61
N VAL A 462 21.09 0.55 23.60
CA VAL A 462 20.59 1.93 23.62
C VAL A 462 21.41 2.73 24.62
N GLU A 463 21.96 3.87 24.19
CA GLU A 463 22.83 4.70 25.03
C GLU A 463 21.99 5.68 25.85
N VAL A 464 21.70 5.29 27.10
CA VAL A 464 21.07 6.13 28.11
C VAL A 464 21.95 7.37 28.36
N ASP A 465 21.32 8.52 28.52
CA ASP A 465 21.96 9.86 28.61
C ASP A 465 22.65 10.41 27.34
N GLY A 466 22.45 9.77 26.19
CA GLY A 466 22.83 10.32 24.87
C GLY A 466 21.86 10.03 23.72
N THR A 467 20.82 9.22 23.96
CA THR A 467 19.77 8.79 23.01
C THR A 467 20.31 8.22 21.69
N GLY A 468 21.54 7.71 21.68
CA GLY A 468 22.11 6.96 20.57
C GLY A 468 21.62 5.50 20.54
N VAL A 469 21.60 4.91 19.34
CA VAL A 469 21.43 3.47 19.14
C VAL A 469 22.73 2.90 18.58
N ARG A 470 23.37 2.02 19.35
CA ARG A 470 24.60 1.35 18.94
C ARG A 470 24.28 0.07 18.19
N LEU A 471 24.83 -0.06 16.98
CA LEU A 471 24.72 -1.27 16.16
C LEU A 471 25.91 -2.21 16.42
N ARG A 472 25.70 -3.51 16.19
CA ARG A 472 26.71 -4.56 16.42
C ARG A 472 27.95 -4.43 15.55
N ASP A 473 27.86 -3.73 14.42
CA ASP A 473 28.98 -3.40 13.53
C ASP A 473 29.80 -2.16 13.99
N GLY A 474 29.45 -1.56 15.13
CA GLY A 474 30.13 -0.41 15.71
C GLY A 474 29.58 0.95 15.26
N ARG A 475 28.64 1.02 14.30
CA ARG A 475 27.95 2.27 13.98
C ARG A 475 27.10 2.74 15.17
N ILE A 476 27.10 4.05 15.42
CA ILE A 476 26.20 4.69 16.38
C ILE A 476 25.28 5.61 15.61
N LEU A 477 23.97 5.35 15.68
CA LEU A 477 22.94 6.20 15.11
C LEU A 477 22.50 7.21 16.18
N PRO A 478 22.76 8.51 15.99
CA PRO A 478 22.41 9.51 16.99
C PRO A 478 20.91 9.82 16.92
N ALA A 479 20.20 9.61 18.02
CA ALA A 479 18.81 10.04 18.16
C ALA A 479 18.65 11.02 19.32
N ASP A 480 17.49 11.65 19.38
CA ASP A 480 16.98 12.43 20.50
C ASP A 480 15.82 11.68 21.21
N VAL A 481 15.37 10.57 20.60
CA VAL A 481 14.33 9.64 21.05
C VAL A 481 14.65 8.24 20.50
N VAL A 482 14.47 7.20 21.31
CA VAL A 482 14.57 5.80 20.87
C VAL A 482 13.26 5.07 21.14
N VAL A 483 12.80 4.26 20.18
CA VAL A 483 11.65 3.35 20.35
C VAL A 483 12.11 1.91 20.15
N ILE A 484 11.92 1.06 21.16
CA ILE A 484 12.22 -0.36 21.12
C ILE A 484 10.98 -1.13 20.66
N ALA A 485 11.01 -1.66 19.43
CA ALA A 485 9.93 -2.41 18.80
C ALA A 485 10.42 -3.79 18.28
N LEU A 486 11.40 -4.39 18.97
CA LEU A 486 12.12 -5.61 18.58
C LEU A 486 11.32 -6.92 18.80
N GLY A 487 10.00 -6.85 19.04
CA GLY A 487 9.15 -8.02 19.23
C GLY A 487 9.69 -8.96 20.32
N PRO A 488 9.86 -10.28 20.06
CA PRO A 488 10.33 -11.23 21.07
C PRO A 488 11.82 -11.06 21.40
N TRP A 489 12.54 -10.20 20.68
CA TRP A 489 13.95 -9.88 20.95
C TRP A 489 14.14 -8.65 21.83
N SER A 490 13.06 -7.97 22.26
CA SER A 490 13.17 -6.76 23.10
C SER A 490 13.97 -6.99 24.38
N SER A 491 13.82 -8.14 25.06
CA SER A 491 14.57 -8.46 26.28
C SER A 491 16.04 -8.85 26.07
N ARG A 492 16.58 -8.76 24.84
CA ARG A 492 18.04 -8.76 24.62
C ARG A 492 18.70 -7.43 24.99
N LEU A 493 17.93 -6.35 25.03
CA LEU A 493 18.41 -5.06 25.50
C LEU A 493 18.28 -5.02 27.01
N GLN A 494 19.39 -4.73 27.71
CA GLN A 494 19.45 -4.75 29.17
C GLN A 494 18.40 -3.82 29.81
N ILE A 495 18.21 -2.64 29.23
CA ILE A 495 17.17 -1.65 29.58
C ILE A 495 15.73 -2.22 29.61
N ILE A 496 15.46 -3.30 28.86
CA ILE A 496 14.20 -4.03 28.93
C ILE A 496 14.28 -5.14 29.99
N SER A 497 15.31 -6.00 29.92
CA SER A 497 15.41 -7.17 30.83
C SER A 497 15.49 -6.82 32.31
N ASP A 498 16.04 -5.66 32.64
CA ASP A 498 16.15 -5.16 34.02
C ASP A 498 14.80 -4.68 34.58
N LEU A 499 13.78 -4.50 33.73
CA LEU A 499 12.44 -4.06 34.10
C LEU A 499 11.37 -5.16 33.88
N PHE A 500 11.39 -5.86 32.75
CA PHE A 500 10.44 -6.93 32.42
C PHE A 500 10.99 -7.90 31.37
N HIS A 501 10.38 -9.09 31.28
CA HIS A 501 10.74 -10.09 30.29
C HIS A 501 9.70 -10.18 29.16
N VAL A 502 10.20 -10.41 27.95
CA VAL A 502 9.42 -10.67 26.74
C VAL A 502 9.84 -12.04 26.22
N SER A 503 8.92 -12.98 26.28
CA SER A 503 9.12 -14.35 25.83
C SER A 503 8.39 -14.60 24.50
N GLY A 504 8.71 -15.73 23.87
CA GLY A 504 8.19 -16.11 22.56
C GLY A 504 7.22 -17.30 22.64
N LEU A 505 6.05 -17.15 22.02
CA LEU A 505 5.21 -18.28 21.64
C LEU A 505 5.54 -18.66 20.19
N LYS A 506 6.17 -19.82 19.98
CA LYS A 506 6.42 -20.36 18.65
C LYS A 506 5.09 -20.77 18.02
N ALA A 507 4.80 -20.26 16.83
CA ALA A 507 3.63 -20.58 16.02
C ALA A 507 4.08 -21.14 14.67
N HIS A 508 3.46 -22.24 14.25
CA HIS A 508 3.69 -22.88 12.95
C HIS A 508 2.63 -22.45 11.94
N SER A 509 3.02 -22.23 10.69
CA SER A 509 2.08 -21.93 9.61
C SER A 509 2.54 -22.46 8.25
N ILE A 510 1.56 -22.74 7.39
CA ILE A 510 1.75 -23.09 5.98
C ILE A 510 0.98 -22.10 5.11
N VAL A 511 1.44 -21.92 3.87
CA VAL A 511 0.74 -21.16 2.84
C VAL A 511 0.59 -22.06 1.62
N LEU A 512 -0.66 -22.29 1.22
CA LEU A 512 -1.04 -23.17 0.11
C LEU A 512 -1.62 -22.34 -1.04
N ARG A 513 -1.31 -22.69 -2.28
CA ARG A 513 -2.00 -22.13 -3.46
C ARG A 513 -2.88 -23.22 -4.08
N PRO A 514 -4.21 -23.13 -3.96
CA PRO A 514 -5.14 -24.03 -4.64
C PRO A 514 -5.07 -23.80 -6.17
N PRO A 515 -5.48 -24.79 -6.99
CA PRO A 515 -5.35 -24.72 -8.44
C PRO A 515 -6.39 -23.79 -9.06
N GLU A 516 -7.53 -23.60 -8.39
CA GLU A 516 -8.60 -22.69 -8.78
C GLU A 516 -8.91 -21.70 -7.64
N PRO A 517 -8.06 -20.68 -7.37
CA PRO A 517 -8.25 -19.77 -6.24
C PRO A 517 -9.61 -19.07 -6.20
N ALA A 518 -10.25 -18.88 -7.35
CA ALA A 518 -11.56 -18.23 -7.46
C ALA A 518 -12.71 -19.00 -6.77
N VAL A 519 -12.55 -20.30 -6.49
CA VAL A 519 -13.57 -21.09 -5.75
C VAL A 519 -13.48 -20.88 -4.23
N ILE A 520 -12.32 -20.41 -3.74
CA ILE A 520 -12.09 -20.15 -2.32
C ILE A 520 -12.67 -18.79 -1.96
N SER A 521 -13.89 -18.79 -1.41
CA SER A 521 -14.52 -17.58 -0.88
C SER A 521 -13.76 -17.06 0.35
N PRO A 522 -13.76 -15.75 0.62
CA PRO A 522 -12.84 -15.11 1.57
C PRO A 522 -13.25 -15.28 3.04
N HIS A 523 -13.72 -16.46 3.47
CA HIS A 523 -14.11 -16.71 4.84
C HIS A 523 -12.89 -17.04 5.71
N ALA A 524 -12.74 -16.34 6.84
CA ALA A 524 -11.80 -16.71 7.88
C ALA A 524 -12.40 -17.85 8.73
N LEU A 525 -11.66 -18.93 8.94
CA LEU A 525 -12.14 -20.10 9.69
C LEU A 525 -11.31 -20.27 10.97
N PHE A 526 -12.02 -20.44 12.08
CA PHE A 526 -11.48 -20.77 13.39
C PHE A 526 -11.94 -22.18 13.72
N LEU A 527 -11.02 -23.13 13.67
CA LEU A 527 -11.36 -24.53 13.75
C LEU A 527 -11.30 -25.00 15.20
N SER A 528 -12.18 -25.91 15.60
CA SER A 528 -12.03 -26.66 16.84
C SER A 528 -11.71 -28.10 16.47
N TYR A 529 -10.43 -28.41 16.34
CA TYR A 529 -9.91 -29.64 15.76
C TYR A 529 -9.56 -30.67 16.83
N GLN A 530 -10.11 -31.89 16.72
CA GLN A 530 -9.73 -33.01 17.57
C GLN A 530 -9.05 -34.11 16.73
N PRO A 531 -7.71 -34.24 16.76
CA PRO A 531 -6.99 -35.26 15.97
C PRO A 531 -7.43 -36.70 16.29
N THR A 532 -7.81 -36.95 17.54
CA THR A 532 -8.31 -38.23 18.05
C THR A 532 -9.56 -38.02 18.89
N PRO A 533 -10.59 -38.89 18.80
CA PRO A 533 -11.79 -38.78 19.64
C PRO A 533 -11.45 -38.75 21.13
N GLY A 534 -11.93 -37.72 21.85
CA GLY A 534 -11.63 -37.51 23.28
C GLY A 534 -10.21 -37.03 23.59
N GLY A 535 -9.40 -36.70 22.58
CA GLY A 535 -8.07 -36.11 22.74
C GLY A 535 -8.10 -34.60 23.00
N LYS A 536 -6.91 -33.99 23.11
CA LYS A 536 -6.75 -32.54 23.22
C LYS A 536 -7.30 -31.85 21.97
N THR A 537 -8.23 -30.92 22.16
CA THR A 537 -8.67 -29.98 21.12
C THR A 537 -7.52 -29.02 20.79
N LEU A 538 -7.33 -28.75 19.50
CA LEU A 538 -6.45 -27.74 18.95
C LEU A 538 -7.30 -26.70 18.23
N ASP A 539 -6.87 -25.44 18.22
CA ASP A 539 -7.62 -24.34 17.62
C ASP A 539 -6.89 -23.73 16.41
N PRO A 540 -6.69 -24.49 15.30
CA PRO A 540 -6.01 -23.98 14.11
C PRO A 540 -6.90 -22.99 13.33
N GLU A 541 -6.26 -22.06 12.63
CA GLU A 541 -6.92 -20.98 11.90
C GLU A 541 -6.64 -21.09 10.40
N VAL A 542 -7.63 -20.83 9.56
CA VAL A 542 -7.53 -20.87 8.08
C VAL A 542 -7.99 -19.54 7.50
N TYR A 543 -7.08 -18.88 6.78
CA TYR A 543 -7.29 -17.57 6.17
C TYR A 543 -6.94 -17.61 4.68
N PRO A 544 -7.93 -17.74 3.78
CA PRO A 544 -7.78 -17.37 2.38
C PRO A 544 -7.19 -15.95 2.28
N ARG A 545 -6.43 -15.64 1.25
CA ARG A 545 -5.83 -14.32 0.98
C ARG A 545 -6.33 -13.77 -0.36
N PRO A 546 -6.32 -12.44 -0.60
CA PRO A 546 -6.71 -11.86 -1.89
C PRO A 546 -5.77 -12.22 -3.05
N THR A 547 -4.54 -12.61 -2.74
CA THR A 547 -3.53 -13.14 -3.66
C THR A 547 -3.85 -14.53 -4.21
N GLY A 548 -4.92 -15.17 -3.71
CA GLY A 548 -5.32 -16.52 -4.10
C GLY A 548 -4.69 -17.63 -3.27
N GLU A 549 -3.70 -17.34 -2.43
CA GLU A 549 -3.20 -18.29 -1.43
C GLU A 549 -4.17 -18.48 -0.27
N VAL A 550 -4.02 -19.58 0.47
CA VAL A 550 -4.67 -19.85 1.75
C VAL A 550 -3.59 -20.08 2.80
N TYR A 551 -3.61 -19.28 3.85
CA TYR A 551 -2.76 -19.42 5.02
C TYR A 551 -3.44 -20.32 6.06
N ILE A 552 -2.69 -21.22 6.69
CA ILE A 552 -3.15 -22.04 7.80
C ILE A 552 -2.13 -21.96 8.93
N CYS A 553 -2.55 -21.77 10.18
CA CYS A 553 -1.65 -21.86 11.34
C CYS A 553 -2.17 -22.74 12.46
N GLY A 554 -1.23 -23.23 13.26
CA GLY A 554 -1.47 -24.19 14.34
C GLY A 554 -1.46 -23.57 15.74
N PRO A 555 -1.52 -24.43 16.77
CA PRO A 555 -1.35 -24.00 18.16
C PRO A 555 0.02 -23.37 18.39
N THR A 556 0.11 -22.62 19.49
CA THR A 556 1.34 -22.00 19.98
C THR A 556 1.96 -22.78 21.12
N GLU A 557 3.29 -22.80 21.18
CA GLU A 557 4.05 -23.38 22.29
C GLU A 557 5.13 -22.41 22.78
N GLU A 558 5.41 -22.41 24.09
CA GLU A 558 6.44 -21.55 24.68
C GLU A 558 7.83 -22.07 24.33
N ALA A 559 8.65 -21.23 23.69
CA ALA A 559 10.01 -21.57 23.30
C ALA A 559 10.89 -20.32 23.20
N THR A 560 12.20 -20.50 23.35
CA THR A 560 13.17 -19.41 23.20
C THR A 560 13.35 -19.03 21.72
N PRO A 561 13.19 -17.76 21.34
CA PRO A 561 13.46 -17.33 19.96
C PRO A 561 14.97 -17.42 19.66
N PRO A 562 15.38 -17.89 18.47
CA PRO A 562 16.79 -17.97 18.08
C PRO A 562 17.43 -16.59 17.92
N ASP A 563 18.75 -16.58 17.78
CA ASP A 563 19.52 -15.34 17.65
C ASP A 563 19.24 -14.60 16.35
N ASN A 564 19.18 -15.26 15.20
CA ASN A 564 18.67 -14.65 13.96
C ASN A 564 17.16 -14.93 13.79
N PRO A 565 16.30 -13.93 13.47
CA PRO A 565 14.93 -14.20 12.99
C PRO A 565 14.86 -15.14 11.77
N GLU A 566 15.92 -15.20 10.96
CA GLU A 566 15.98 -16.06 9.77
C GLU A 566 16.19 -17.55 10.13
N ASP A 567 16.76 -17.85 11.31
CA ASP A 567 16.95 -19.23 11.80
C ASP A 567 15.62 -19.88 12.25
N ILE A 568 14.50 -19.14 12.23
CA ILE A 568 13.19 -19.65 12.65
C ILE A 568 12.61 -20.59 11.58
N VAL A 569 12.85 -21.89 11.78
CA VAL A 569 12.28 -22.99 10.98
C VAL A 569 11.06 -23.62 11.66
N GLY A 570 10.15 -24.15 10.83
CA GLY A 570 9.01 -24.94 11.29
C GLY A 570 9.40 -26.39 11.63
N GLU A 571 8.76 -26.97 12.63
CA GLU A 571 8.95 -28.38 12.99
C GLU A 571 8.19 -29.30 12.03
N PRO A 572 8.82 -30.37 11.49
CA PRO A 572 8.20 -31.25 10.51
C PRO A 572 6.85 -31.85 10.95
N GLU A 573 6.72 -32.23 12.23
CA GLU A 573 5.48 -32.81 12.78
C GLU A 573 4.34 -31.77 12.82
N SER A 574 4.65 -30.57 13.31
CA SER A 574 3.72 -29.44 13.31
C SER A 574 3.28 -29.04 11.90
N ILE A 575 4.20 -29.01 10.93
CA ILE A 575 3.89 -28.70 9.53
C ILE A 575 3.03 -29.80 8.87
N ALA A 576 3.37 -31.07 9.08
CA ALA A 576 2.58 -32.21 8.58
C ALA A 576 1.15 -32.20 9.14
N LEU A 577 0.97 -31.84 10.41
CA LEU A 577 -0.32 -31.67 11.04
C LEU A 577 -1.16 -30.57 10.36
N LEU A 578 -0.55 -29.45 9.97
CA LEU A 578 -1.26 -28.38 9.26
C LEU A 578 -1.72 -28.80 7.86
N HIS A 579 -0.92 -29.58 7.14
CA HIS A 579 -1.35 -30.17 5.86
C HIS A 579 -2.52 -31.14 6.04
N GLN A 580 -2.49 -31.96 7.09
CA GLN A 580 -3.60 -32.85 7.45
C GLN A 580 -4.88 -32.07 7.78
N ILE A 581 -4.78 -30.97 8.55
CA ILE A 581 -5.91 -30.09 8.88
C ILE A 581 -6.45 -29.44 7.60
N ALA A 582 -5.60 -28.85 6.76
CA ALA A 582 -6.00 -28.20 5.52
C ALA A 582 -6.77 -29.17 4.59
N GLY A 583 -6.24 -30.38 4.40
CA GLY A 583 -6.90 -31.44 3.64
C GLY A 583 -8.18 -32.02 4.28
N SER A 584 -8.39 -31.80 5.58
CA SER A 584 -9.61 -32.18 6.31
C SER A 584 -10.70 -31.10 6.25
N VAL A 585 -10.32 -29.84 6.04
CA VAL A 585 -11.22 -28.70 5.77
C VAL A 585 -11.72 -28.73 4.33
N SER A 586 -10.83 -28.96 3.37
CA SER A 586 -11.12 -28.83 1.94
C SER A 586 -10.29 -29.77 1.06
N SER A 587 -10.95 -30.39 0.07
CA SER A 587 -10.26 -31.14 -0.99
C SER A 587 -9.31 -30.27 -1.82
N HIS A 588 -9.68 -28.99 -2.04
CA HIS A 588 -8.86 -28.00 -2.76
C HIS A 588 -7.56 -27.63 -2.03
N LEU A 589 -7.45 -27.93 -0.73
CA LEU A 589 -6.29 -27.62 0.11
C LEU A 589 -5.44 -28.84 0.46
N LYS A 590 -5.69 -30.00 -0.18
CA LYS A 590 -4.81 -31.18 -0.06
C LYS A 590 -3.51 -30.92 -0.82
N ALA A 591 -2.42 -30.68 -0.08
CA ALA A 591 -1.10 -30.48 -0.65
C ALA A 591 -0.66 -31.67 -1.51
N SER A 592 0.13 -31.42 -2.55
CA SER A 592 0.63 -32.38 -3.56
C SER A 592 -0.42 -33.09 -4.44
N VAL A 593 -1.70 -33.10 -4.04
CA VAL A 593 -2.82 -33.67 -4.81
C VAL A 593 -3.64 -32.59 -5.50
N ALA A 594 -3.84 -31.44 -4.84
CA ALA A 594 -4.59 -30.30 -5.36
C ALA A 594 -3.82 -28.98 -5.23
N ALA A 595 -3.28 -28.68 -4.04
CA ALA A 595 -2.62 -27.40 -3.78
C ALA A 595 -1.07 -27.48 -3.86
N GLU A 596 -0.48 -26.41 -4.41
CA GLU A 596 0.93 -26.08 -4.30
C GLU A 596 1.24 -25.63 -2.86
N THR A 597 2.38 -26.03 -2.31
CA THR A 597 2.87 -25.51 -1.02
C THR A 597 3.82 -24.34 -1.28
N VAL A 598 3.35 -23.12 -1.02
CA VAL A 598 4.09 -21.87 -1.27
C VAL A 598 5.09 -21.57 -0.16
N ALA A 599 4.75 -21.91 1.09
CA ALA A 599 5.65 -21.77 2.23
C ALA A 599 5.29 -22.73 3.38
N GLU A 600 6.32 -23.23 4.06
CA GLU A 600 6.25 -23.91 5.36
C GLU A 600 7.15 -23.13 6.32
N GLN A 601 6.62 -22.71 7.46
CA GLN A 601 7.29 -21.67 8.26
C GLN A 601 6.87 -21.68 9.73
N ALA A 602 7.66 -20.98 10.54
CA ALA A 602 7.32 -20.63 11.91
C ALA A 602 7.69 -19.18 12.24
N CYS A 603 7.09 -18.64 13.28
CA CYS A 603 7.44 -17.36 13.88
C CYS A 603 7.28 -17.40 15.41
N PHE A 604 7.74 -16.36 16.11
CA PHE A 604 7.55 -16.21 17.55
C PHE A 604 6.67 -14.99 17.84
N LEU A 605 5.53 -15.20 18.49
CA LEU A 605 4.64 -14.15 18.97
C LEU A 605 5.16 -13.62 20.32
N PRO A 606 5.42 -12.31 20.47
CA PRO A 606 5.94 -11.76 21.73
C PRO A 606 4.85 -11.64 22.79
N TYR A 607 5.16 -12.00 24.03
CA TYR A 607 4.33 -11.69 25.21
C TYR A 607 5.21 -11.21 26.37
N ALA A 608 4.68 -10.28 27.17
CA ALA A 608 5.18 -10.03 28.53
C ALA A 608 4.48 -10.96 29.53
N ASP A 609 5.02 -11.10 30.75
CA ASP A 609 4.55 -12.06 31.75
C ASP A 609 3.04 -11.97 32.07
N ASP A 610 2.49 -10.74 32.07
CA ASP A 610 1.06 -10.45 32.30
C ASP A 610 0.18 -10.63 31.05
N LYS A 611 0.77 -11.05 29.93
CA LYS A 611 0.16 -11.23 28.60
C LYS A 611 -0.45 -9.97 27.99
N LEU A 612 -0.18 -8.78 28.55
CA LEU A 612 -0.58 -7.50 27.98
C LEU A 612 0.56 -6.88 27.15
N PRO A 613 0.25 -6.08 26.12
CA PRO A 613 1.26 -5.25 25.46
C PRO A 613 2.01 -4.36 26.45
N VAL A 614 3.25 -4.05 26.14
CA VAL A 614 4.07 -3.08 26.88
C VAL A 614 4.37 -1.92 25.95
N ILE A 615 3.73 -0.78 26.22
CA ILE A 615 3.67 0.41 25.36
C ILE A 615 3.84 1.65 26.24
N GLY A 616 4.93 2.40 26.06
CA GLY A 616 5.16 3.66 26.79
C GLY A 616 6.64 4.01 26.97
N GLU A 617 6.92 5.04 27.76
CA GLU A 617 8.28 5.43 28.14
C GLU A 617 8.86 4.45 29.18
N ILE A 618 10.14 4.12 29.07
CA ILE A 618 10.85 3.27 30.02
C ILE A 618 11.18 4.10 31.27
N PRO A 619 10.71 3.70 32.47
CA PRO A 619 11.06 4.36 33.71
C PRO A 619 12.57 4.48 33.91
N GLY A 620 13.02 5.64 34.38
CA GLY A 620 14.44 5.94 34.58
C GLY A 620 15.23 6.21 33.30
N SER A 621 14.67 6.01 32.10
CA SER A 621 15.35 6.22 30.81
C SER A 621 14.59 7.21 29.93
N LYS A 622 14.84 8.51 30.16
CA LYS A 622 14.16 9.61 29.47
C LYS A 622 14.30 9.51 27.95
N ASN A 623 13.21 9.78 27.23
CA ASN A 623 13.10 9.67 25.76
C ASN A 623 13.33 8.26 25.19
N CYS A 624 13.39 7.21 26.04
CA CYS A 624 13.42 5.82 25.58
C CYS A 624 12.04 5.20 25.77
N TYR A 625 11.46 4.70 24.68
CA TYR A 625 10.11 4.12 24.65
C TYR A 625 10.17 2.66 24.21
N VAL A 626 9.14 1.88 24.53
CA VAL A 626 8.96 0.51 24.06
C VAL A 626 7.56 0.29 23.51
N ALA A 627 7.44 -0.60 22.53
CA ALA A 627 6.18 -1.16 22.05
C ALA A 627 6.38 -2.63 21.66
N THR A 628 6.00 -3.56 22.54
CA THR A 628 6.13 -5.02 22.32
C THR A 628 5.06 -5.81 23.09
N GLY A 629 5.11 -7.14 23.04
CA GLY A 629 4.22 -8.02 23.82
C GLY A 629 2.81 -8.22 23.24
N HIS A 630 2.58 -7.87 21.96
CA HIS A 630 1.26 -7.87 21.33
C HIS A 630 0.65 -9.24 21.02
N THR A 631 1.32 -10.35 21.33
CA THR A 631 0.85 -11.73 21.13
C THR A 631 0.38 -12.00 19.68
N CYS A 632 -0.74 -12.71 19.47
CA CYS A 632 -1.36 -12.91 18.16
C CYS A 632 -1.98 -11.62 17.58
N TRP A 633 -2.30 -10.64 18.44
CA TRP A 633 -2.98 -9.39 18.05
C TRP A 633 -2.06 -8.32 17.44
N GLY A 634 -0.78 -8.64 17.19
CA GLY A 634 0.20 -7.68 16.65
C GLY A 634 -0.23 -6.97 15.37
N ILE A 635 -0.81 -7.69 14.38
CA ILE A 635 -1.28 -7.06 13.13
C ILE A 635 -2.49 -6.15 13.39
N LEU A 636 -3.44 -6.60 14.22
CA LEU A 636 -4.62 -5.82 14.59
C LEU A 636 -4.22 -4.52 15.30
N ASN A 637 -3.41 -4.61 16.35
CA ASN A 637 -3.12 -3.52 17.27
C ASN A 637 -2.03 -2.53 16.79
N ALA A 638 -1.35 -2.79 15.67
CA ALA A 638 -0.22 -1.97 15.24
C ALA A 638 -0.58 -0.52 14.90
N PRO A 639 -1.63 -0.22 14.10
CA PRO A 639 -2.01 1.17 13.82
C PRO A 639 -2.28 2.01 15.07
N ALA A 640 -3.08 1.53 16.02
CA ALA A 640 -3.36 2.29 17.25
C ALA A 640 -2.14 2.37 18.17
N THR A 641 -1.33 1.31 18.27
CA THR A 641 -0.06 1.35 19.03
C THR A 641 0.84 2.46 18.49
N GLY A 642 1.06 2.50 17.16
CA GLY A 642 1.88 3.52 16.52
C GLY A 642 1.30 4.93 16.64
N ALA A 643 -0.02 5.08 16.45
CA ALA A 643 -0.70 6.37 16.54
C ALA A 643 -0.68 6.95 17.97
N ALA A 644 -0.86 6.10 18.98
CA ALA A 644 -0.85 6.47 20.39
C ALA A 644 0.56 6.76 20.90
N LEU A 645 1.55 5.96 20.50
CA LEU A 645 2.95 6.19 20.87
C LEU A 645 3.52 7.45 20.20
N ALA A 646 3.12 7.73 18.96
CA ALA A 646 3.46 8.98 18.28
C ALA A 646 2.94 10.22 19.04
N GLU A 647 1.72 10.17 19.56
CA GLU A 647 1.15 11.24 20.40
C GLU A 647 1.90 11.37 21.73
N LEU A 648 2.21 10.25 22.38
CA LEU A 648 2.99 10.25 23.63
C LEU A 648 4.35 10.95 23.44
N ILE A 649 5.06 10.64 22.34
CA ILE A 649 6.39 11.19 22.02
C ILE A 649 6.33 12.67 21.60
N LEU A 650 5.28 13.08 20.86
CA LEU A 650 5.15 14.43 20.28
C LEU A 650 4.42 15.43 21.19
N GLU A 651 3.48 14.96 22.01
CA GLU A 651 2.54 15.77 22.79
C GLU A 651 2.56 15.46 24.31
N GLY A 652 3.30 14.43 24.73
CA GLY A 652 3.41 14.02 26.14
C GLY A 652 2.23 13.21 26.67
N ARG A 653 1.25 12.87 25.82
CA ARG A 653 0.05 12.07 26.16
C ARG A 653 -0.56 11.47 24.90
N SER A 654 -1.26 10.34 24.99
CA SER A 654 -2.10 9.86 23.89
C SER A 654 -3.53 10.39 23.97
N THR A 655 -4.14 10.60 22.80
CA THR A 655 -5.58 10.85 22.60
C THR A 655 -6.27 9.74 21.82
N THR A 656 -5.51 8.91 21.08
CA THR A 656 -6.04 7.78 20.32
C THR A 656 -6.50 6.64 21.23
N VAL A 657 -5.73 6.27 22.27
CA VAL A 657 -6.05 5.21 23.25
C VAL A 657 -5.43 5.55 24.60
N ASN A 658 -6.05 5.17 25.73
CA ASN A 658 -5.36 5.26 27.02
C ASN A 658 -4.23 4.21 27.11
N LEU A 659 -2.99 4.66 27.32
CA LEU A 659 -1.82 3.80 27.44
C LEU A 659 -1.50 3.37 28.88
N ASP A 660 -2.18 3.90 29.90
CA ASP A 660 -1.92 3.55 31.32
C ASP A 660 -1.88 2.03 31.58
N PRO A 661 -2.81 1.20 31.06
CA PRO A 661 -2.77 -0.27 31.28
C PRO A 661 -1.56 -0.96 30.65
N PHE A 662 -0.93 -0.33 29.66
CA PHE A 662 0.21 -0.87 28.90
C PHE A 662 1.53 -0.23 29.31
N SER A 663 1.53 0.73 30.24
CA SER A 663 2.73 1.43 30.68
C SER A 663 3.81 0.45 31.18
N PRO A 664 5.10 0.60 30.80
CA PRO A 664 6.18 -0.21 31.35
C PRO A 664 6.37 0.02 32.87
N ALA A 665 5.92 1.16 33.39
CA ALA A 665 5.99 1.49 34.81
C ALA A 665 5.23 0.51 35.71
N ARG A 666 4.27 -0.27 35.18
CA ARG A 666 3.53 -1.27 35.95
C ARG A 666 4.37 -2.45 36.45
N PHE A 667 5.58 -2.62 35.91
CA PHE A 667 6.55 -3.63 36.36
C PHE A 667 7.50 -3.12 37.46
N LEU A 668 7.48 -1.81 37.77
CA LEU A 668 8.13 -1.30 38.97
C LEU A 668 7.38 -1.80 40.20
N ARG A 669 8.07 -2.57 41.06
CA ARG A 669 7.59 -3.02 42.37
C ARG A 669 8.17 -2.17 43.50
#